data_AF-A0A2D5INE0-F1
#
_entry.id   AF-A0A2D5INE0-F1
#
_cell.length_a   1.000
_cell.length_b   1.000
_cell.length_c   1.000
_cell.angle_alpha   90.00
_cell.angle_beta   90.00
_cell.angle_gamma   90.00
#
_symmetry.space_group_name_H-M   'P 1'
#
loop_
_entity.id
_entity.type
_entity.pdbx_description
1 polymer ?
#
loop_
_entity_poly.entity_id
_entity_poly.type
_entity_poly.pdbx_seq_one_letter_code
_entity_poly.pdbx_strand_id
1 'polypeptide(L)'
;MRIERELMRGAGPVAILKLLDPAPSPETPGMLDSPARTLRFAMARTTVALLIAVASIAVPTATAQDANAYDAWTRLFDRLQPGWDDPTAARSPGFFTPDEHAAIEAWQQGPLEPPRGAALAYLEKAESIAPLIRELRGTPRFDAGIDLDEGFMLLLPHLAPMREICRVSSNLARRATISGDVGGVVEWLGTLNEISAHAGQDGTAIGSLVGAAMYQRSDQTMELAIANGMIDAATAATILESLSTLREARDPFHFGDSVAGERLLFTQSLEAILGKDGAPPSEDVLAVYRSAFGDRFIESITELPDGGDGVRDTMNDMFDRIQLAFDDPDRDRGIETLAGIEAELDSPEVPEIIKTLLPSMTLLARARLRVERILNDRIRGLDAVASGRIPPDGIRNAAILWQQIGRGMLGLPGDAQRAGLDLLAGTPFIEHESGAPGAAESPEVIWRNAYAPVASRWLTLGLDAAAISEADFDEPRGPQSDADECLAAIRSAARGYLADAAGRLRRAVTMPASDEDGITPENERYLAANEIAVTLSLAAHLIRDPGVARVRLAAAIIEDIASLLATRDARAMRIDPVLRMLIADAAAKLPRLDGLDASTATRTDASRFVTARLGDLPSDAAQASATALAALPPGRLYSIFAVADDRAIIPTESPRPPRESVTEPFADLDDLFPYRSLDVFPTTSPQAELRSTFQRRLGDVRDRPAEAGRLLGELELGPTVQIRRAADAAMIRITDIDDFCTAPVASPIPGE
;
A
#
# COMPACT_ATOMS: atom_id res chain seq x y z
N MET A 1 -18.02 20.59 45.31
CA MET A 1 -18.98 21.07 46.34
C MET A 1 -20.25 21.79 45.81
N ARG A 2 -20.25 22.95 45.12
CA ARG A 2 -21.52 23.56 44.62
C ARG A 2 -22.05 22.89 43.34
N ILE A 3 -21.16 22.46 42.45
CA ILE A 3 -21.46 21.70 41.21
C ILE A 3 -21.98 20.29 41.53
N GLU A 4 -21.37 19.66 42.53
CA GLU A 4 -21.67 18.30 43.00
C GLU A 4 -23.07 18.16 43.63
N ARG A 5 -23.57 19.23 44.27
CA ARG A 5 -24.95 19.26 44.79
C ARG A 5 -26.02 19.39 43.71
N GLU A 6 -25.69 19.99 42.56
CA GLU A 6 -26.65 20.19 41.46
C GLU A 6 -26.69 18.98 40.52
N LEU A 7 -25.59 18.23 40.38
CA LEU A 7 -25.55 16.91 39.73
C LEU A 7 -26.43 15.87 40.44
N MET A 8 -26.41 15.87 41.78
CA MET A 8 -27.28 15.01 42.61
C MET A 8 -28.77 15.37 42.53
N ARG A 9 -29.13 16.53 41.95
CA ARG A 9 -30.53 17.02 41.82
C ARG A 9 -31.09 16.88 40.40
N GLY A 10 -30.35 16.24 39.49
CA GLY A 10 -30.84 16.00 38.12
C GLY A 10 -30.93 17.25 37.25
N ALA A 11 -30.10 18.26 37.51
CA ALA A 11 -30.04 19.46 36.66
C ALA A 11 -29.48 19.11 35.27
N GLY A 12 -30.17 19.54 34.21
CA GLY A 12 -29.77 19.29 32.82
C GLY A 12 -28.55 20.10 32.36
N PRO A 13 -27.92 19.72 31.22
CA PRO A 13 -26.61 20.22 30.77
C PRO A 13 -26.50 21.74 30.63
N VAL A 14 -27.61 22.43 30.37
CA VAL A 14 -27.69 23.89 30.18
C VAL A 14 -27.48 24.66 31.50
N ALA A 15 -27.78 24.08 32.65
CA ALA A 15 -27.57 24.70 33.96
C ALA A 15 -26.10 24.63 34.44
N ILE A 16 -25.37 23.61 33.99
CA ILE A 16 -23.95 23.39 34.30
C ILE A 16 -23.07 24.35 33.49
N LEU A 17 -23.43 24.62 32.23
CA LEU A 17 -22.71 25.56 31.36
C LEU A 17 -22.80 27.03 31.81
N LYS A 18 -23.89 27.45 32.47
CA LYS A 18 -24.04 28.82 33.01
C LYS A 18 -23.20 29.12 34.26
N LEU A 19 -22.58 28.11 34.88
CA LEU A 19 -21.70 28.26 36.04
C LEU A 19 -20.23 28.50 35.65
N LEU A 20 -19.90 28.43 34.35
CA LEU A 20 -18.54 28.46 33.83
C LEU A 20 -18.16 29.76 33.09
N ASP A 21 -19.08 30.73 32.96
CA ASP A 21 -18.80 32.05 32.36
C ASP A 21 -18.49 33.11 33.43
N PRO A 22 -17.26 33.63 33.53
CA PRO A 22 -16.99 34.88 34.25
C PRO A 22 -17.13 36.10 33.32
N ALA A 23 -18.00 37.05 33.71
CA ALA A 23 -18.09 38.39 33.12
C ALA A 23 -16.84 39.27 33.44
N PRO A 24 -16.55 40.35 32.66
CA PRO A 24 -15.22 40.96 32.64
C PRO A 24 -15.03 42.25 33.48
N SER A 25 -13.73 42.59 33.64
CA SER A 25 -13.10 43.94 33.87
C SER A 25 -12.95 44.49 35.31
N PRO A 26 -12.09 45.51 35.60
CA PRO A 26 -10.69 45.77 35.21
C PRO A 26 -9.74 46.21 36.39
N GLU A 27 -8.42 46.18 36.11
CA GLU A 27 -7.24 46.96 36.62
C GLU A 27 -6.97 47.32 38.13
N THR A 28 -5.86 46.71 38.65
CA THR A 28 -4.68 47.19 39.48
C THR A 28 -4.78 48.19 40.68
N PRO A 29 -3.73 48.36 41.54
CA PRO A 29 -2.77 47.42 42.18
C PRO A 29 -2.55 47.69 43.72
N GLY A 30 -1.89 46.77 44.46
CA GLY A 30 -1.42 47.07 45.84
C GLY A 30 -0.75 45.92 46.62
N MET A 31 0.52 46.12 46.99
CA MET A 31 1.38 45.32 47.89
C MET A 31 0.83 45.16 49.33
N LEU A 32 0.99 43.97 49.95
CA LEU A 32 1.76 43.71 51.19
C LEU A 32 1.52 42.27 51.76
N ASP A 33 2.53 41.79 52.48
CA ASP A 33 2.90 40.42 52.85
C ASP A 33 1.91 39.52 53.62
N SER A 34 2.10 38.19 53.46
CA SER A 34 2.16 37.26 54.61
C SER A 34 2.87 35.93 54.27
N PRO A 35 3.95 35.53 54.98
CA PRO A 35 4.71 34.30 54.73
C PRO A 35 4.01 33.00 55.20
N ALA A 36 2.81 33.08 55.76
CA ALA A 36 2.08 31.92 56.28
C ALA A 36 1.25 31.15 55.23
N ARG A 37 1.04 31.73 54.03
CA ARG A 37 0.32 31.06 52.92
C ARG A 37 1.22 30.20 52.03
N THR A 38 2.51 30.52 51.95
CA THR A 38 3.47 29.82 51.08
C THR A 38 3.81 28.42 51.60
N LEU A 39 3.81 28.21 52.92
CA LEU A 39 4.12 26.89 53.50
C LEU A 39 3.00 25.85 53.34
N ARG A 40 1.72 26.28 53.34
CA ARG A 40 0.58 25.36 53.16
C ARG A 40 0.34 24.98 51.70
N PHE A 41 0.75 25.83 50.75
CA PHE A 41 0.73 25.51 49.32
C PHE A 41 1.92 24.64 48.88
N ALA A 42 3.07 24.77 49.54
CA ALA A 42 4.24 23.93 49.25
C ALA A 42 4.06 22.47 49.70
N MET A 43 3.45 22.24 50.88
CA MET A 43 3.16 20.86 51.34
C MET A 43 2.02 20.19 50.55
N ALA A 44 0.97 20.91 50.15
CA ALA A 44 -0.10 20.33 49.34
C ALA A 44 0.38 19.95 47.92
N ARG A 45 1.33 20.70 47.34
CA ARG A 45 1.94 20.37 46.04
C ARG A 45 2.90 19.20 46.11
N THR A 46 3.65 19.03 47.19
CA THR A 46 4.54 17.87 47.34
C THR A 46 3.77 16.59 47.63
N THR A 47 2.65 16.62 48.36
CA THR A 47 1.81 15.43 48.57
C THR A 47 1.03 15.03 47.32
N VAL A 48 0.54 15.98 46.51
CA VAL A 48 -0.12 15.68 45.23
C VAL A 48 0.88 15.26 44.16
N ALA A 49 2.08 15.84 44.11
CA ALA A 49 3.15 15.39 43.22
C ALA A 49 3.68 14.00 43.60
N LEU A 50 3.74 13.66 44.89
CA LEU A 50 4.11 12.32 45.35
C LEU A 50 3.00 11.28 45.08
N LEU A 51 1.72 11.65 45.19
CA LEU A 51 0.60 10.78 44.82
C LEU A 51 0.50 10.56 43.30
N ILE A 52 0.85 11.58 42.49
CA ILE A 52 0.95 11.44 41.03
C ILE A 52 2.20 10.61 40.67
N ALA A 53 3.34 10.79 41.34
CA ALA A 53 4.55 9.98 41.12
C ALA A 53 4.36 8.52 41.57
N VAL A 54 3.64 8.25 42.67
CA VAL A 54 3.31 6.89 43.11
C VAL A 54 2.24 6.25 42.21
N ALA A 55 1.31 7.04 41.65
CA ALA A 55 0.39 6.56 40.61
C ALA A 55 1.07 6.36 39.23
N SER A 56 2.22 6.99 38.98
CA SER A 56 3.00 6.84 37.73
C SER A 56 4.04 5.71 37.79
N ILE A 57 4.30 5.15 38.97
CA ILE A 57 5.17 3.97 39.19
C ILE A 57 4.33 2.70 39.43
N ALA A 58 2.99 2.81 39.36
CA ALA A 58 2.15 1.66 39.15
C ALA A 58 2.28 1.23 37.68
N VAL A 59 3.31 0.43 37.38
CA VAL A 59 3.17 -0.60 36.34
C VAL A 59 1.82 -1.24 36.62
N PRO A 60 0.89 -1.32 35.67
CA PRO A 60 -0.34 -2.07 35.89
C PRO A 60 0.09 -3.50 36.19
N THR A 61 0.14 -3.85 37.47
CA THR A 61 0.26 -5.24 37.89
C THR A 61 -1.02 -5.87 37.38
N ALA A 62 -0.90 -6.55 36.23
CA ALA A 62 -1.95 -7.34 35.63
C ALA A 62 -2.66 -8.08 36.76
N THR A 63 -3.92 -7.73 36.99
CA THR A 63 -4.69 -8.49 37.96
C THR A 63 -4.76 -9.92 37.43
N ALA A 64 -4.74 -10.93 38.29
CA ALA A 64 -4.86 -12.34 37.91
C ALA A 64 -6.20 -12.69 37.19
N GLN A 65 -6.93 -11.70 36.70
CA GLN A 65 -8.19 -11.78 35.98
C GLN A 65 -8.14 -11.26 34.54
N ASP A 66 -7.01 -10.72 34.06
CA ASP A 66 -6.88 -10.40 32.64
C ASP A 66 -6.60 -11.71 31.88
N ALA A 67 -7.64 -12.24 31.21
CA ALA A 67 -7.51 -13.43 30.40
C ALA A 67 -6.34 -13.26 29.39
N ASN A 68 -5.41 -14.21 29.38
CA ASN A 68 -4.32 -14.25 28.40
C ASN A 68 -4.79 -15.05 27.18
N ALA A 69 -4.69 -14.48 25.98
CA ALA A 69 -5.04 -15.13 24.72
C ALA A 69 -4.12 -16.32 24.38
N TYR A 70 -3.01 -16.51 25.12
CA TYR A 70 -2.03 -17.57 24.88
C TYR A 70 -2.65 -18.97 24.74
N ASP A 71 -3.54 -19.37 25.66
CA ASP A 71 -4.15 -20.70 25.61
C ASP A 71 -4.99 -20.93 24.34
N ALA A 72 -5.64 -19.87 23.84
CA ALA A 72 -6.40 -19.92 22.59
C ALA A 72 -5.46 -19.97 21.37
N TRP A 73 -4.37 -19.21 21.40
CA TRP A 73 -3.32 -19.27 20.39
C TRP A 73 -2.62 -20.62 20.31
N THR A 74 -2.24 -21.20 21.44
CA THR A 74 -1.57 -22.52 21.50
C THR A 74 -2.43 -23.61 20.84
N ARG A 75 -3.75 -23.61 21.06
CA ARG A 75 -4.67 -24.53 20.36
C ARG A 75 -4.62 -24.38 18.84
N LEU A 76 -4.50 -23.15 18.33
CA LEU A 76 -4.34 -22.89 16.90
C LEU A 76 -2.96 -23.30 16.39
N PHE A 77 -1.92 -22.99 17.15
CA PHE A 77 -0.54 -23.31 16.80
C PHE A 77 -0.34 -24.81 16.67
N ASP A 78 -0.83 -25.59 17.65
CA ASP A 78 -0.80 -27.06 17.62
C ASP A 78 -1.56 -27.63 16.41
N ARG A 79 -2.62 -26.95 15.98
CA ARG A 79 -3.41 -27.39 14.82
C ARG A 79 -2.69 -27.12 13.49
N LEU A 80 -2.03 -25.97 13.37
CA LEU A 80 -1.33 -25.52 12.17
C LEU A 80 0.03 -26.20 12.00
N GLN A 81 0.78 -26.28 13.08
CA GLN A 81 2.16 -26.71 13.14
C GLN A 81 2.40 -27.44 14.46
N PRO A 82 2.10 -28.75 14.54
CA PRO A 82 2.39 -29.55 15.72
C PRO A 82 3.88 -29.49 16.09
N GLY A 83 4.18 -29.18 17.35
CA GLY A 83 5.56 -28.97 17.84
C GLY A 83 6.17 -27.65 17.38
N TRP A 84 5.37 -26.60 17.24
CA TRP A 84 5.83 -25.26 16.84
C TRP A 84 6.82 -24.65 17.84
N ASP A 85 6.73 -25.03 19.11
CA ASP A 85 7.53 -24.57 20.24
C ASP A 85 8.84 -25.35 20.43
N ASP A 86 9.02 -26.49 19.76
CA ASP A 86 10.24 -27.29 19.81
C ASP A 86 11.07 -27.10 18.52
N PRO A 87 12.17 -26.32 18.57
CA PRO A 87 13.04 -26.11 17.41
C PRO A 87 13.76 -27.38 16.95
N THR A 88 13.82 -28.42 17.79
CA THR A 88 14.47 -29.71 17.50
C THR A 88 13.51 -30.77 17.01
N ALA A 89 12.20 -30.54 17.12
CA ALA A 89 11.19 -31.48 16.64
C ALA A 89 11.30 -31.66 15.12
N ALA A 90 11.13 -32.90 14.66
CA ALA A 90 10.98 -33.17 13.25
C ALA A 90 9.76 -32.40 12.72
N ARG A 91 9.98 -31.49 11.76
CA ARG A 91 8.90 -30.68 11.18
C ARG A 91 7.78 -31.59 10.66
N SER A 92 6.65 -31.58 11.36
CA SER A 92 5.43 -32.22 10.88
C SER A 92 5.00 -31.58 9.56
N PRO A 93 4.36 -32.33 8.64
CA PRO A 93 3.76 -31.70 7.47
C PRO A 93 2.77 -30.63 7.94
N GLY A 94 2.95 -29.41 7.44
CA GLY A 94 2.09 -28.28 7.79
C GLY A 94 0.62 -28.53 7.44
N PHE A 95 -0.29 -27.85 8.13
CA PHE A 95 -1.72 -27.97 7.89
C PHE A 95 -2.13 -27.66 6.43
N PHE A 96 -1.44 -26.69 5.82
CA PHE A 96 -1.55 -26.35 4.41
C PHE A 96 -0.38 -26.93 3.60
N THR A 97 -0.65 -27.40 2.40
CA THR A 97 0.40 -27.93 1.50
C THR A 97 1.09 -26.79 0.74
N PRO A 98 2.32 -27.00 0.22
CA PRO A 98 2.97 -26.02 -0.64
C PRO A 98 2.14 -25.64 -1.88
N ASP A 99 1.45 -26.62 -2.48
CA ASP A 99 0.58 -26.38 -3.64
C ASP A 99 -0.65 -25.52 -3.28
N GLU A 100 -1.23 -25.73 -2.10
CA GLU A 100 -2.31 -24.89 -1.55
C GLU A 100 -1.83 -23.45 -1.30
N HIS A 101 -0.61 -23.28 -0.77
CA HIS A 101 0.01 -21.96 -0.58
C HIS A 101 0.26 -21.23 -1.90
N ALA A 102 0.85 -21.91 -2.89
CA ALA A 102 1.08 -21.33 -4.19
C ALA A 102 -0.23 -20.95 -4.89
N ALA A 103 -1.25 -21.82 -4.79
CA ALA A 103 -2.55 -21.57 -5.39
C ALA A 103 -3.31 -20.41 -4.72
N ILE A 104 -3.27 -20.29 -3.39
CA ILE A 104 -3.95 -19.18 -2.69
C ILE A 104 -3.22 -17.85 -2.94
N GLU A 105 -1.89 -17.85 -3.06
CA GLU A 105 -1.11 -16.66 -3.42
C GLU A 105 -1.41 -16.20 -4.85
N ALA A 106 -1.43 -17.13 -5.82
CA ALA A 106 -1.84 -16.83 -7.18
C ALA A 106 -3.29 -16.31 -7.23
N TRP A 107 -4.19 -16.90 -6.45
CA TRP A 107 -5.58 -16.43 -6.35
C TRP A 107 -5.66 -15.01 -5.76
N GLN A 108 -4.86 -14.68 -4.74
CA GLN A 108 -4.78 -13.34 -4.13
C GLN A 108 -4.32 -12.28 -5.14
N GLN A 109 -3.30 -12.59 -5.92
CA GLN A 109 -2.72 -11.69 -6.92
C GLN A 109 -3.60 -11.58 -8.17
N GLY A 110 -4.39 -12.61 -8.49
CA GLY A 110 -5.28 -12.66 -9.64
C GLY A 110 -6.57 -11.83 -9.50
N PRO A 111 -7.47 -11.94 -10.51
CA PRO A 111 -8.76 -11.26 -10.49
C PRO A 111 -9.63 -11.67 -9.30
N LEU A 112 -10.57 -10.80 -8.96
CA LEU A 112 -11.54 -11.04 -7.88
C LEU A 112 -12.59 -12.07 -8.34
N GLU A 113 -12.24 -13.35 -8.26
CA GLU A 113 -13.09 -14.50 -8.65
C GLU A 113 -13.23 -15.53 -7.53
N PRO A 114 -14.30 -16.34 -7.53
CA PRO A 114 -14.39 -17.47 -6.62
C PRO A 114 -13.16 -18.40 -6.71
N PRO A 115 -12.64 -18.88 -5.58
CA PRO A 115 -11.49 -19.79 -5.56
C PRO A 115 -11.83 -21.11 -6.25
N ARG A 116 -10.82 -21.75 -6.88
CA ARG A 116 -10.94 -23.04 -7.56
C ARG A 116 -9.74 -23.93 -7.22
N GLY A 117 -9.87 -25.24 -7.42
CA GLY A 117 -8.78 -26.19 -7.25
C GLY A 117 -8.14 -26.14 -5.85
N ALA A 118 -6.81 -26.09 -5.78
CA ALA A 118 -6.07 -26.07 -4.52
C ALA A 118 -6.34 -24.82 -3.67
N ALA A 119 -6.69 -23.67 -4.27
CA ALA A 119 -7.08 -22.48 -3.51
C ALA A 119 -8.43 -22.67 -2.78
N LEU A 120 -9.37 -23.41 -3.39
CA LEU A 120 -10.63 -23.76 -2.73
C LEU A 120 -10.37 -24.74 -1.57
N ALA A 121 -9.54 -25.76 -1.77
CA ALA A 121 -9.15 -26.70 -0.72
C ALA A 121 -8.48 -26.00 0.47
N TYR A 122 -7.60 -25.02 0.22
CA TYR A 122 -7.03 -24.16 1.26
C TYR A 122 -8.13 -23.46 2.08
N LEU A 123 -9.13 -22.87 1.41
CA LEU A 123 -10.19 -22.12 2.06
C LEU A 123 -11.19 -23.02 2.84
N GLU A 124 -11.41 -24.25 2.39
CA GLU A 124 -12.18 -25.25 3.14
C GLU A 124 -11.46 -25.66 4.43
N LYS A 125 -10.14 -25.86 4.36
CA LYS A 125 -9.30 -26.10 5.54
C LYS A 125 -9.28 -24.90 6.48
N ALA A 126 -9.13 -23.69 5.95
CA ALA A 126 -9.20 -22.45 6.71
C ALA A 126 -10.53 -22.31 7.47
N GLU A 127 -11.65 -22.61 6.82
CA GLU A 127 -12.97 -22.62 7.48
C GLU A 127 -13.06 -23.66 8.60
N SER A 128 -12.41 -24.81 8.46
CA SER A 128 -12.41 -25.84 9.51
C SER A 128 -11.75 -25.39 10.82
N ILE A 129 -10.87 -24.38 10.77
CA ILE A 129 -10.21 -23.79 11.94
C ILE A 129 -10.80 -22.43 12.34
N ALA A 130 -11.78 -21.91 11.59
CA ALA A 130 -12.43 -20.64 11.89
C ALA A 130 -12.99 -20.54 13.33
N PRO A 131 -13.63 -21.58 13.90
CA PRO A 131 -14.08 -21.53 15.30
C PRO A 131 -12.96 -21.26 16.30
N LEU A 132 -11.76 -21.82 16.08
CA LEU A 132 -10.60 -21.60 16.95
C LEU A 132 -10.07 -20.17 16.81
N ILE A 133 -10.08 -19.61 15.60
CA ILE A 133 -9.68 -18.20 15.37
C ILE A 133 -10.62 -17.24 16.11
N ARG A 134 -11.92 -17.53 16.14
CA ARG A 134 -12.91 -16.72 16.88
C ARG A 134 -12.64 -16.66 18.38
N GLU A 135 -12.03 -17.69 18.96
CA GLU A 135 -11.67 -17.72 20.39
C GLU A 135 -10.61 -16.68 20.75
N LEU A 136 -9.85 -16.17 19.77
CA LEU A 136 -8.86 -15.10 19.99
C LEU A 136 -9.49 -13.74 20.24
N ARG A 137 -10.77 -13.57 19.87
CA ARG A 137 -11.44 -12.27 19.91
C ARG A 137 -11.84 -11.87 21.33
N GLY A 138 -11.86 -10.58 21.58
CA GLY A 138 -12.28 -9.98 22.85
C GLY A 138 -11.31 -10.18 24.01
N THR A 139 -10.13 -10.77 23.76
CA THR A 139 -9.07 -10.93 24.77
C THR A 139 -7.92 -10.01 24.40
N PRO A 140 -7.76 -8.83 25.03
CA PRO A 140 -6.80 -7.81 24.58
C PRO A 140 -5.33 -8.14 24.91
N ARG A 141 -5.09 -9.05 25.86
CA ARG A 141 -3.75 -9.42 26.32
C ARG A 141 -3.29 -10.72 25.69
N PHE A 142 -2.07 -10.73 25.16
CA PHE A 142 -1.33 -11.89 24.74
C PHE A 142 0.06 -11.86 25.38
N ASP A 143 0.43 -12.95 26.04
CA ASP A 143 1.75 -13.12 26.64
C ASP A 143 2.21 -14.54 26.35
N ALA A 144 3.24 -14.64 25.50
CA ALA A 144 3.80 -15.91 25.04
C ALA A 144 4.69 -16.60 26.08
N GLY A 145 4.97 -15.96 27.22
CA GLY A 145 5.87 -16.49 28.24
C GLY A 145 7.31 -16.64 27.73
N ILE A 146 7.75 -15.77 26.82
CA ILE A 146 9.10 -15.79 26.28
C ILE A 146 10.14 -15.51 27.37
N ASP A 147 11.27 -16.22 27.31
CA ASP A 147 12.36 -16.03 28.25
C ASP A 147 13.42 -15.08 27.67
N LEU A 148 13.28 -13.79 27.98
CA LEU A 148 14.23 -12.76 27.52
C LEU A 148 15.67 -12.97 28.07
N ASP A 149 15.85 -13.84 29.07
CA ASP A 149 17.17 -14.20 29.60
C ASP A 149 18.01 -15.02 28.60
N GLU A 150 17.40 -15.57 27.54
CA GLU A 150 18.12 -16.24 26.44
C GLU A 150 18.93 -15.24 25.57
N GLY A 151 18.71 -13.93 25.73
CA GLY A 151 19.37 -12.88 24.95
C GLY A 151 19.14 -13.05 23.44
N PHE A 152 20.16 -12.78 22.62
CA PHE A 152 20.12 -12.95 21.16
C PHE A 152 19.85 -14.37 20.68
N MET A 153 19.94 -15.37 21.55
CA MET A 153 19.58 -16.75 21.19
C MET A 153 18.09 -17.03 21.36
N LEU A 154 17.33 -16.07 21.90
CA LEU A 154 15.89 -16.16 22.06
C LEU A 154 15.20 -16.53 20.75
N LEU A 155 14.34 -17.54 20.82
CA LEU A 155 13.45 -17.91 19.74
C LEU A 155 12.06 -17.31 19.93
N LEU A 156 11.45 -16.88 18.82
CA LEU A 156 10.08 -16.35 18.78
C LEU A 156 9.17 -17.26 17.93
N PRO A 157 8.98 -18.53 18.32
CA PRO A 157 8.32 -19.53 17.48
C PRO A 157 6.83 -19.22 17.23
N HIS A 158 6.17 -18.46 18.10
CA HIS A 158 4.76 -18.06 17.97
C HIS A 158 4.50 -17.14 16.77
N LEU A 159 5.48 -16.35 16.34
CA LEU A 159 5.27 -15.35 15.29
C LEU A 159 5.01 -15.95 13.90
N ALA A 160 5.53 -17.15 13.61
CA ALA A 160 5.26 -17.84 12.35
C ALA A 160 3.78 -18.25 12.19
N PRO A 161 3.18 -19.02 13.13
CA PRO A 161 1.77 -19.38 13.02
C PRO A 161 0.83 -18.18 13.20
N MET A 162 1.18 -17.13 13.96
CA MET A 162 0.38 -15.89 14.02
C MET A 162 0.26 -15.22 12.64
N ARG A 163 1.37 -15.13 11.89
CA ARG A 163 1.35 -14.61 10.50
C ARG A 163 0.51 -15.48 9.58
N GLU A 164 0.51 -16.80 9.75
CA GLU A 164 -0.35 -17.70 8.97
C GLU A 164 -1.83 -17.49 9.30
N ILE A 165 -2.21 -17.32 10.57
CA ILE A 165 -3.59 -16.99 10.95
C ILE A 165 -4.04 -15.64 10.40
N CYS A 166 -3.15 -14.65 10.34
CA CYS A 166 -3.41 -13.39 9.65
C CYS A 166 -3.65 -13.60 8.14
N ARG A 167 -2.83 -14.42 7.47
CA ARG A 167 -3.03 -14.79 6.06
C ARG A 167 -4.37 -15.48 5.84
N VAL A 168 -4.71 -16.45 6.68
CA VAL A 168 -5.97 -17.19 6.65
C VAL A 168 -7.17 -16.24 6.80
N SER A 169 -7.16 -15.38 7.81
CA SER A 169 -8.27 -14.46 8.09
C SER A 169 -8.45 -13.44 6.95
N SER A 170 -7.35 -12.91 6.39
CA SER A 170 -7.37 -12.04 5.22
C SER A 170 -7.93 -12.74 3.98
N ASN A 171 -7.61 -14.02 3.78
CA ASN A 171 -8.17 -14.83 2.70
C ASN A 171 -9.67 -15.08 2.84
N LEU A 172 -10.14 -15.35 4.06
CA LEU A 172 -11.55 -15.54 4.35
C LEU A 172 -12.34 -14.24 4.17
N ALA A 173 -11.80 -13.09 4.62
CA ALA A 173 -12.36 -11.76 4.34
C ALA A 173 -12.42 -11.44 2.85
N ARG A 174 -11.36 -11.76 2.09
CA ARG A 174 -11.36 -11.61 0.63
C ARG A 174 -12.47 -12.44 0.02
N ARG A 175 -12.58 -13.72 0.37
CA ARG A 175 -13.65 -14.61 -0.13
C ARG A 175 -15.05 -14.06 0.19
N ALA A 176 -15.25 -13.56 1.41
CA ALA A 176 -16.52 -12.93 1.81
C ALA A 176 -16.84 -11.69 0.97
N THR A 177 -15.82 -10.89 0.63
CA THR A 177 -15.96 -9.76 -0.31
C THR A 177 -16.42 -10.24 -1.69
N ILE A 178 -15.85 -11.32 -2.23
CA ILE A 178 -16.24 -11.88 -3.54
C ILE A 178 -17.69 -12.37 -3.52
N SER A 179 -18.12 -13.00 -2.43
CA SER A 179 -19.48 -13.52 -2.29
C SER A 179 -20.52 -12.47 -1.88
N GLY A 180 -20.12 -11.22 -1.64
CA GLY A 180 -21.02 -10.19 -1.12
C GLY A 180 -21.49 -10.45 0.32
N ASP A 181 -20.74 -11.26 1.09
CA ASP A 181 -21.05 -11.57 2.49
C ASP A 181 -20.48 -10.49 3.42
N VAL A 182 -21.28 -9.45 3.66
CA VAL A 182 -20.91 -8.34 4.56
C VAL A 182 -20.64 -8.84 5.98
N GLY A 183 -21.40 -9.84 6.46
CA GLY A 183 -21.22 -10.41 7.80
C GLY A 183 -19.84 -11.06 7.95
N GLY A 184 -19.46 -11.89 7.00
CA GLY A 184 -18.13 -12.48 6.94
C GLY A 184 -17.00 -11.45 6.83
N VAL A 185 -17.18 -10.39 6.02
CA VAL A 185 -16.20 -9.30 5.92
C VAL A 185 -15.96 -8.63 7.28
N VAL A 186 -17.03 -8.23 7.98
CA VAL A 186 -16.93 -7.58 9.30
C VAL A 186 -16.26 -8.49 10.32
N GLU A 187 -16.64 -9.77 10.34
CA GLU A 187 -16.08 -10.75 11.26
C GLU A 187 -14.57 -10.90 11.08
N TRP A 188 -14.12 -11.12 9.85
CA TRP A 188 -12.71 -11.38 9.56
C TRP A 188 -11.84 -10.13 9.65
N LEU A 189 -12.35 -8.96 9.26
CA LEU A 189 -11.65 -7.69 9.49
C LEU A 189 -11.54 -7.36 10.98
N GLY A 190 -12.61 -7.57 11.76
CA GLY A 190 -12.57 -7.39 13.21
C GLY A 190 -11.55 -8.31 13.87
N THR A 191 -11.53 -9.58 13.44
CA THR A 191 -10.52 -10.55 13.89
C THR A 191 -9.10 -10.07 13.58
N LEU A 192 -8.82 -9.66 12.34
CA LEU A 192 -7.51 -9.17 11.91
C LEU A 192 -7.02 -7.97 12.72
N ASN A 193 -7.92 -7.02 13.00
CA ASN A 193 -7.63 -5.84 13.80
C ASN A 193 -7.22 -6.23 15.23
N GLU A 194 -8.04 -7.06 15.89
CA GLU A 194 -7.80 -7.50 17.27
C GLU A 194 -6.49 -8.28 17.40
N ILE A 195 -6.26 -9.27 16.51
CA ILE A 195 -5.05 -10.13 16.61
C ILE A 195 -3.76 -9.40 16.21
N SER A 196 -3.84 -8.31 15.45
CA SER A 196 -2.64 -7.53 15.07
C SER A 196 -1.95 -6.87 16.27
N ALA A 197 -2.71 -6.55 17.32
CA ALA A 197 -2.16 -6.01 18.57
C ALA A 197 -1.38 -7.06 19.37
N HIS A 198 -1.74 -8.34 19.26
CA HIS A 198 -1.15 -9.41 20.08
C HIS A 198 0.34 -9.63 19.79
N ALA A 199 0.75 -9.61 18.52
CA ALA A 199 2.13 -9.95 18.15
C ALA A 199 3.18 -8.97 18.72
N GLY A 200 2.81 -7.70 18.95
CA GLY A 200 3.70 -6.71 19.54
C GLY A 200 3.89 -6.85 21.05
N GLN A 201 3.01 -7.57 21.74
CA GLN A 201 2.99 -7.64 23.20
C GLN A 201 4.11 -8.50 23.81
N ASP A 202 4.89 -9.19 22.98
CA ASP A 202 6.08 -9.91 23.44
C ASP A 202 7.25 -8.97 23.82
N GLY A 203 7.16 -7.67 23.50
CA GLY A 203 8.18 -6.70 23.89
C GLY A 203 9.47 -6.83 23.08
N THR A 204 9.46 -7.46 21.92
CA THR A 204 10.61 -7.51 20.99
C THR A 204 10.36 -6.63 19.77
N ALA A 205 11.42 -6.08 19.16
CA ALA A 205 11.27 -5.25 17.96
C ALA A 205 10.68 -6.06 16.79
N ILE A 206 11.01 -7.36 16.72
CA ILE A 206 10.44 -8.29 15.74
C ILE A 206 8.93 -8.46 15.97
N GLY A 207 8.49 -8.64 17.21
CA GLY A 207 7.07 -8.72 17.57
C GLY A 207 6.30 -7.47 17.15
N SER A 208 6.81 -6.28 17.45
CA SER A 208 6.19 -5.01 17.03
C SER A 208 6.08 -4.88 15.51
N LEU A 209 7.14 -5.25 14.77
CA LEU A 209 7.15 -5.25 13.31
C LEU A 209 6.14 -6.26 12.73
N VAL A 210 6.01 -7.44 13.34
CA VAL A 210 5.03 -8.44 12.92
C VAL A 210 3.61 -7.96 13.18
N GLY A 211 3.32 -7.38 14.36
CA GLY A 211 2.03 -6.78 14.66
C GLY A 211 1.64 -5.67 13.68
N ALA A 212 2.56 -4.76 13.39
CA ALA A 212 2.38 -3.71 12.40
C ALA A 212 2.12 -4.27 10.99
N ALA A 213 2.85 -5.31 10.57
CA ALA A 213 2.66 -5.96 9.26
C ALA A 213 1.32 -6.70 9.18
N MET A 214 0.88 -7.33 10.27
CA MET A 214 -0.44 -7.96 10.36
C MET A 214 -1.55 -6.91 10.22
N TYR A 215 -1.42 -5.74 10.86
CA TYR A 215 -2.35 -4.64 10.70
C TYR A 215 -2.37 -4.10 9.26
N GLN A 216 -1.21 -3.89 8.63
CA GLN A 216 -1.13 -3.45 7.24
C GLN A 216 -1.87 -4.41 6.30
N ARG A 217 -1.81 -5.72 6.56
CA ARG A 217 -2.60 -6.72 5.82
C ARG A 217 -4.11 -6.57 6.09
N SER A 218 -4.51 -6.30 7.33
CA SER A 218 -5.90 -5.97 7.68
C SER A 218 -6.39 -4.77 6.88
N ASP A 219 -5.62 -3.68 6.87
CA ASP A 219 -5.94 -2.45 6.17
C ASP A 219 -6.08 -2.65 4.66
N GLN A 220 -5.15 -3.37 4.01
CA GLN A 220 -5.27 -3.74 2.59
C GLN A 220 -6.53 -4.57 2.28
N THR A 221 -6.89 -5.47 3.20
CA THR A 221 -8.11 -6.28 3.07
C THR A 221 -9.36 -5.41 3.27
N MET A 222 -9.29 -4.42 4.13
CA MET A 222 -10.36 -3.45 4.39
C MET A 222 -10.57 -2.50 3.21
N GLU A 223 -9.48 -2.00 2.61
CA GLU A 223 -9.50 -1.23 1.37
C GLU A 223 -10.22 -1.96 0.24
N LEU A 224 -9.92 -3.26 0.09
CA LEU A 224 -10.60 -4.10 -0.89
C LEU A 224 -12.12 -4.16 -0.66
N ALA A 225 -12.54 -4.32 0.60
CA ALA A 225 -13.96 -4.35 0.98
C ALA A 225 -14.64 -2.99 0.78
N ILE A 226 -13.97 -1.90 1.16
CA ILE A 226 -14.46 -0.52 0.95
C ILE A 226 -14.65 -0.26 -0.55
N ALA A 227 -13.63 -0.54 -1.37
CA ALA A 227 -13.69 -0.33 -2.82
C ALA A 227 -14.85 -1.08 -3.47
N ASN A 228 -15.17 -2.29 -2.99
CA ASN A 228 -16.28 -3.12 -3.45
C ASN A 228 -17.63 -2.74 -2.83
N GLY A 229 -17.72 -1.61 -2.11
CA GLY A 229 -18.98 -1.11 -1.56
C GLY A 229 -19.53 -1.92 -0.39
N MET A 230 -18.69 -2.75 0.26
CA MET A 230 -19.12 -3.63 1.36
C MET A 230 -19.32 -2.89 2.69
N ILE A 231 -18.78 -1.67 2.81
CA ILE A 231 -18.71 -0.92 4.06
C ILE A 231 -19.70 0.24 4.03
N ASP A 232 -20.88 0.06 4.62
CA ASP A 232 -21.81 1.14 4.90
C ASP A 232 -21.54 1.80 6.27
N ALA A 233 -22.39 2.75 6.68
CA ALA A 233 -22.24 3.46 7.96
C ALA A 233 -22.30 2.53 9.19
N ALA A 234 -23.18 1.53 9.20
CA ALA A 234 -23.33 0.60 10.32
C ALA A 234 -22.14 -0.37 10.40
N THR A 235 -21.69 -0.83 9.23
CA THR A 235 -20.52 -1.68 9.05
C THR A 235 -19.25 -0.95 9.50
N ALA A 236 -19.09 0.31 9.07
CA ALA A 236 -17.99 1.17 9.49
C ALA A 236 -17.95 1.35 11.02
N ALA A 237 -19.10 1.59 11.66
CA ALA A 237 -19.19 1.69 13.12
C ALA A 237 -18.74 0.40 13.83
N THR A 238 -19.13 -0.76 13.28
CA THR A 238 -18.75 -2.07 13.84
C THR A 238 -17.24 -2.33 13.69
N ILE A 239 -16.66 -1.98 12.54
CA ILE A 239 -15.22 -2.11 12.31
C ILE A 239 -14.44 -1.13 13.21
N LEU A 240 -14.91 0.10 13.40
CA LEU A 240 -14.29 1.05 14.33
C LEU A 240 -14.25 0.52 15.76
N GLU A 241 -15.29 -0.17 16.20
CA GLU A 241 -15.31 -0.78 17.54
C GLU A 241 -14.24 -1.87 17.66
N SER A 242 -14.02 -2.67 16.62
CA SER A 242 -12.91 -3.65 16.60
C SER A 242 -11.52 -3.01 16.63
N LEU A 243 -11.40 -1.73 16.26
CA LEU A 243 -10.16 -0.96 16.32
C LEU A 243 -9.98 -0.23 17.66
N SER A 244 -10.91 -0.34 18.62
CA SER A 244 -10.87 0.40 19.89
C SER A 244 -9.55 0.24 20.64
N THR A 245 -9.07 -0.99 20.81
CA THR A 245 -7.78 -1.28 21.47
C THR A 245 -6.61 -0.57 20.80
N LEU A 246 -6.55 -0.59 19.46
CA LEU A 246 -5.49 0.09 18.71
C LEU A 246 -5.65 1.62 18.72
N ARG A 247 -6.88 2.12 18.66
CA ARG A 247 -7.19 3.56 18.62
C ARG A 247 -6.87 4.26 19.94
N GLU A 248 -7.10 3.58 21.06
CA GLU A 248 -6.95 4.16 22.40
C GLU A 248 -5.52 4.03 22.93
N ALA A 249 -4.72 3.14 22.36
CA ALA A 249 -3.32 2.95 22.70
C ALA A 249 -2.43 4.09 22.16
N ARG A 250 -1.54 4.61 23.02
CA ARG A 250 -0.48 5.55 22.61
C ARG A 250 0.57 4.89 21.70
N ASP A 251 0.71 3.58 21.83
CA ASP A 251 1.63 2.75 21.08
C ASP A 251 0.95 1.44 20.67
N PRO A 252 0.13 1.46 19.61
CA PRO A 252 -0.78 0.36 19.28
C PRO A 252 -0.09 -0.98 18.98
N PHE A 253 1.21 -0.93 18.65
CA PHE A 253 2.03 -2.09 18.27
C PHE A 253 3.25 -2.27 19.18
N HIS A 254 3.29 -1.58 20.33
CA HIS A 254 4.33 -1.77 21.37
C HIS A 254 5.77 -1.49 20.89
N PHE A 255 5.96 -0.53 19.99
CA PHE A 255 7.29 -0.13 19.50
C PHE A 255 8.16 0.54 20.57
N GLY A 256 7.57 1.21 21.55
CA GLY A 256 8.27 1.77 22.71
C GLY A 256 8.63 0.69 23.71
N ASP A 257 7.72 -0.23 24.00
CA ASP A 257 7.99 -1.36 24.91
C ASP A 257 9.09 -2.28 24.35
N SER A 258 9.16 -2.42 23.02
CA SER A 258 10.23 -3.21 22.40
C SER A 258 11.62 -2.63 22.60
N VAL A 259 11.79 -1.31 22.76
CA VAL A 259 13.11 -0.74 23.09
C VAL A 259 13.63 -1.28 24.43
N ALA A 260 12.73 -1.40 25.42
CA ALA A 260 13.08 -1.95 26.73
C ALA A 260 13.42 -3.44 26.65
N GLY A 261 12.70 -4.21 25.82
CA GLY A 261 13.01 -5.62 25.59
C GLY A 261 14.33 -5.81 24.83
N GLU A 262 14.60 -5.03 23.79
CA GLU A 262 15.89 -5.07 23.07
C GLU A 262 17.07 -4.74 24.00
N ARG A 263 16.90 -3.77 24.93
CA ARG A 263 17.89 -3.49 25.98
C ARG A 263 18.14 -4.70 26.87
N LEU A 264 17.08 -5.41 27.25
CA LEU A 264 17.18 -6.59 28.09
C LEU A 264 17.89 -7.73 27.35
N LEU A 265 17.48 -8.03 26.10
CA LEU A 265 18.13 -9.04 25.26
C LEU A 265 19.62 -8.78 25.12
N PHE A 266 19.99 -7.52 24.86
CA PHE A 266 21.38 -7.12 24.73
C PHE A 266 22.16 -7.34 26.04
N THR A 267 21.59 -6.93 27.17
CA THR A 267 22.23 -7.06 28.49
C THR A 267 22.42 -8.53 28.86
N GLN A 268 21.40 -9.35 28.63
CA GLN A 268 21.47 -10.79 28.90
C GLN A 268 22.47 -11.50 28.01
N SER A 269 22.58 -11.10 26.74
CA SER A 269 23.65 -11.59 25.86
C SER A 269 25.04 -11.21 26.33
N LEU A 270 25.25 -9.97 26.79
CA LEU A 270 26.53 -9.59 27.36
C LEU A 270 26.84 -10.37 28.64
N GLU A 271 25.87 -10.58 29.53
CA GLU A 271 26.05 -11.42 30.72
C GLU A 271 26.37 -12.88 30.36
N ALA A 272 25.73 -13.43 29.32
CA ALA A 272 25.99 -14.78 28.85
C ALA A 272 27.41 -14.95 28.29
N ILE A 273 27.96 -13.92 27.64
CA ILE A 273 29.29 -13.96 27.02
C ILE A 273 30.40 -13.59 28.01
N LEU A 274 30.18 -12.58 28.86
CA LEU A 274 31.18 -12.09 29.82
C LEU A 274 31.15 -12.84 31.14
N GLY A 275 30.06 -13.57 31.41
CA GLY A 275 29.79 -14.16 32.71
C GLY A 275 28.96 -13.24 33.61
N LYS A 276 28.17 -13.85 34.50
CA LYS A 276 27.27 -13.17 35.43
C LYS A 276 27.92 -13.06 36.81
N ASP A 277 27.90 -11.88 37.41
CA ASP A 277 28.41 -11.62 38.78
C ASP A 277 29.85 -12.12 39.03
N GLY A 278 30.71 -12.07 38.00
CA GLY A 278 32.11 -12.52 38.08
C GLY A 278 32.32 -14.03 37.99
N ALA A 279 31.26 -14.82 37.78
CA ALA A 279 31.39 -16.23 37.40
C ALA A 279 31.75 -16.33 35.91
N PRO A 280 32.70 -17.20 35.50
CA PRO A 280 33.03 -17.37 34.10
C PRO A 280 31.82 -17.92 33.31
N PRO A 281 31.66 -17.51 32.04
CA PRO A 281 30.60 -18.04 31.17
C PRO A 281 30.76 -19.55 30.95
N SER A 282 29.66 -20.24 30.71
CA SER A 282 29.69 -21.66 30.35
C SER A 282 30.28 -21.83 28.95
N GLU A 283 31.20 -22.79 28.77
CA GLU A 283 31.80 -23.07 27.46
C GLU A 283 30.75 -23.52 26.42
N ASP A 284 29.70 -24.22 26.87
CA ASP A 284 28.59 -24.63 26.00
C ASP A 284 27.81 -23.39 25.49
N VAL A 285 27.62 -22.38 26.33
CA VAL A 285 26.97 -21.11 25.95
C VAL A 285 27.87 -20.33 24.98
N LEU A 286 29.17 -20.22 25.27
CA LEU A 286 30.11 -19.58 24.37
C LEU A 286 30.19 -20.29 23.01
N ALA A 287 30.12 -21.61 22.97
CA ALA A 287 30.12 -22.37 21.72
C ALA A 287 28.92 -22.00 20.82
N VAL A 288 27.74 -21.77 21.41
CA VAL A 288 26.54 -21.32 20.69
C VAL A 288 26.76 -19.93 20.10
N TYR A 289 27.22 -18.97 20.91
CA TYR A 289 27.50 -17.61 20.45
C TYR A 289 28.64 -17.54 19.42
N ARG A 290 29.70 -18.37 19.57
CA ARG A 290 30.76 -18.51 18.55
C ARG A 290 30.22 -19.06 17.24
N SER A 291 29.29 -20.00 17.27
CA SER A 291 28.64 -20.50 16.06
C SER A 291 27.78 -19.43 15.37
N ALA A 292 27.14 -18.53 16.13
CA ALA A 292 26.25 -17.50 15.59
C ALA A 292 27.03 -16.28 15.05
N PHE A 293 28.03 -15.81 15.78
CA PHE A 293 28.71 -14.53 15.50
C PHE A 293 30.19 -14.69 15.10
N GLY A 294 30.76 -15.90 15.23
CA GLY A 294 32.15 -16.22 14.92
C GLY A 294 33.12 -16.01 16.09
N ASP A 295 34.23 -16.77 16.08
CA ASP A 295 35.22 -16.78 17.16
C ASP A 295 35.81 -15.39 17.44
N ARG A 296 36.20 -14.66 16.39
CA ARG A 296 36.80 -13.32 16.51
C ARG A 296 35.88 -12.33 17.22
N PHE A 297 34.58 -12.42 16.96
CA PHE A 297 33.60 -11.55 17.60
C PHE A 297 33.60 -11.84 19.09
N ILE A 298 33.45 -13.11 19.50
CA ILE A 298 33.43 -13.51 20.91
C ILE A 298 34.73 -13.18 21.63
N GLU A 299 35.88 -13.44 21.01
CA GLU A 299 37.20 -13.05 21.53
C GLU A 299 37.24 -11.55 21.83
N SER A 300 36.77 -10.71 20.89
CA SER A 300 36.74 -9.26 21.08
C SER A 300 35.87 -8.79 22.25
N ILE A 301 34.85 -9.56 22.63
CA ILE A 301 34.01 -9.28 23.82
C ILE A 301 34.72 -9.73 25.09
N THR A 302 35.22 -10.96 25.09
CA THR A 302 35.86 -11.55 26.27
C THR A 302 37.16 -10.85 26.65
N GLU A 303 37.80 -10.15 25.71
CA GLU A 303 39.00 -9.34 25.92
C GLU A 303 38.71 -7.89 26.32
N LEU A 304 37.44 -7.49 26.48
CA LEU A 304 37.08 -6.14 26.89
C LEU A 304 37.66 -5.79 28.27
N PRO A 305 38.20 -4.58 28.45
CA PRO A 305 38.64 -4.10 29.75
C PRO A 305 37.47 -4.03 30.75
N ASP A 306 37.79 -4.09 32.03
CA ASP A 306 36.85 -3.96 33.16
C ASP A 306 35.65 -4.94 33.08
N GLY A 307 35.84 -6.11 32.47
CA GLY A 307 34.80 -7.14 32.35
C GLY A 307 33.56 -6.67 31.56
N GLY A 308 33.73 -5.67 30.68
CA GLY A 308 32.68 -5.11 29.84
C GLY A 308 31.77 -4.07 30.51
N ASP A 309 32.07 -3.62 31.74
CA ASP A 309 31.23 -2.65 32.46
C ASP A 309 31.05 -1.33 31.70
N GLY A 310 32.12 -0.81 31.09
CA GLY A 310 32.03 0.40 30.26
C GLY A 310 31.13 0.24 29.04
N VAL A 311 31.06 -0.97 28.45
CA VAL A 311 30.14 -1.27 27.35
C VAL A 311 28.71 -1.30 27.85
N ARG A 312 28.44 -1.93 29.01
CA ARG A 312 27.11 -1.96 29.63
C ARG A 312 26.59 -0.55 29.92
N ASP A 313 27.42 0.29 30.55
CA ASP A 313 27.04 1.66 30.90
C ASP A 313 26.74 2.50 29.65
N THR A 314 27.59 2.41 28.63
CA THR A 314 27.40 3.10 27.35
C THR A 314 26.09 2.66 26.68
N MET A 315 25.81 1.35 26.68
CA MET A 315 24.60 0.80 26.06
C MET A 315 23.34 1.19 26.81
N ASN A 316 23.36 1.16 28.15
CA ASN A 316 22.23 1.60 28.96
C ASN A 316 21.92 3.08 28.71
N ASP A 317 22.94 3.95 28.67
CA ASP A 317 22.75 5.37 28.32
C ASP A 317 22.16 5.53 26.91
N MET A 318 22.68 4.80 25.93
CA MET A 318 22.14 4.82 24.56
C MET A 318 20.69 4.37 24.51
N PHE A 319 20.33 3.25 25.15
CA PHE A 319 18.94 2.77 25.18
C PHE A 319 18.01 3.71 25.93
N ASP A 320 18.46 4.37 27.01
CA ASP A 320 17.66 5.38 27.70
C ASP A 320 17.38 6.58 26.77
N ARG A 321 18.38 7.03 26.00
CA ARG A 321 18.21 8.09 24.98
C ARG A 321 17.31 7.66 23.82
N ILE A 322 17.43 6.42 23.36
CA ILE A 322 16.57 5.83 22.33
C ILE A 322 15.12 5.76 22.83
N GLN A 323 14.89 5.29 24.06
CA GLN A 323 13.57 5.23 24.68
C GLN A 323 12.94 6.63 24.75
N LEU A 324 13.70 7.64 25.19
CA LEU A 324 13.23 9.03 25.22
C LEU A 324 12.81 9.53 23.82
N ALA A 325 13.53 9.14 22.76
CA ALA A 325 13.18 9.50 21.40
C ALA A 325 11.91 8.78 20.90
N PHE A 326 11.70 7.50 21.28
CA PHE A 326 10.45 6.77 20.99
C PHE A 326 9.24 7.32 21.77
N ASP A 327 9.49 7.84 22.96
CA ASP A 327 8.48 8.48 23.81
C ASP A 327 8.22 9.94 23.43
N ASP A 328 8.94 10.50 22.46
CA ASP A 328 8.70 11.86 21.99
C ASP A 328 7.28 11.96 21.38
N PRO A 329 6.42 12.90 21.86
CA PRO A 329 5.11 13.12 21.25
C PRO A 329 5.17 13.57 19.78
N ASP A 330 6.29 14.16 19.37
CA ASP A 330 6.60 14.53 17.99
C ASP A 330 7.48 13.43 17.38
N ARG A 331 6.84 12.55 16.59
CA ARG A 331 7.50 11.38 16.00
C ARG A 331 8.63 11.75 15.05
N ASP A 332 8.48 12.83 14.29
CA ASP A 332 9.49 13.26 13.34
C ASP A 332 10.73 13.78 14.09
N ARG A 333 10.54 14.56 15.17
CA ARG A 333 11.64 14.96 16.06
C ARG A 333 12.32 13.75 16.75
N GLY A 334 11.53 12.77 17.16
CA GLY A 334 12.05 11.51 17.71
C GLY A 334 12.96 10.79 16.71
N ILE A 335 12.53 10.67 15.44
CA ILE A 335 13.33 10.07 14.36
C ILE A 335 14.62 10.86 14.11
N GLU A 336 14.58 12.19 14.11
CA GLU A 336 15.79 13.03 13.97
C GLU A 336 16.76 12.79 15.14
N THR A 337 16.24 12.65 16.35
CA THR A 337 17.04 12.35 17.55
C THR A 337 17.70 10.98 17.45
N LEU A 338 16.98 9.96 16.98
CA LEU A 338 17.52 8.62 16.74
C LEU A 338 18.61 8.62 15.66
N ALA A 339 18.42 9.36 14.58
CA ALA A 339 19.44 9.50 13.54
C ALA A 339 20.72 10.17 14.09
N GLY A 340 20.57 11.13 15.01
CA GLY A 340 21.69 11.73 15.74
C GLY A 340 22.43 10.72 16.62
N ILE A 341 21.68 9.90 17.38
CA ILE A 341 22.26 8.82 18.21
C ILE A 341 23.01 7.80 17.34
N GLU A 342 22.42 7.37 16.23
CA GLU A 342 23.06 6.43 15.30
C GLU A 342 24.32 7.03 14.67
N ALA A 343 24.35 8.32 14.32
CA ALA A 343 25.55 8.97 13.82
C ALA A 343 26.68 9.06 14.87
N GLU A 344 26.36 9.13 16.16
CA GLU A 344 27.35 9.06 17.23
C GLU A 344 28.02 7.68 17.31
N LEU A 345 27.37 6.61 16.85
CA LEU A 345 27.95 5.26 16.80
C LEU A 345 29.17 5.20 15.89
N ASP A 346 29.28 6.07 14.89
CA ASP A 346 30.45 6.14 14.02
C ASP A 346 31.68 6.73 14.73
N SER A 347 31.52 7.31 15.91
CA SER A 347 32.62 7.84 16.72
C SER A 347 33.66 6.75 17.04
N PRO A 348 34.97 7.05 16.98
CA PRO A 348 36.02 6.12 17.40
C PRO A 348 35.98 5.80 18.91
N GLU A 349 35.23 6.58 19.70
CA GLU A 349 35.06 6.36 21.14
C GLU A 349 34.02 5.29 21.46
N VAL A 350 33.12 4.96 20.52
CA VAL A 350 32.11 3.91 20.70
C VAL A 350 32.73 2.54 20.39
N PRO A 351 32.70 1.58 21.33
CA PRO A 351 33.18 0.22 21.11
C PRO A 351 32.55 -0.43 19.86
N GLU A 352 33.37 -1.07 19.02
CA GLU A 352 32.94 -1.71 17.75
C GLU A 352 31.80 -2.71 17.94
N ILE A 353 31.77 -3.39 19.08
CA ILE A 353 30.69 -4.29 19.45
C ILE A 353 29.32 -3.61 19.47
N ILE A 354 29.24 -2.39 20.01
CA ILE A 354 27.99 -1.63 20.07
C ILE A 354 27.52 -1.32 18.66
N LYS A 355 28.43 -0.91 17.77
CA LYS A 355 28.12 -0.61 16.36
C LYS A 355 27.61 -1.82 15.60
N THR A 356 28.18 -2.99 15.90
CA THR A 356 27.83 -4.25 15.24
C THR A 356 26.46 -4.78 15.67
N LEU A 357 26.13 -4.61 16.95
CA LEU A 357 24.96 -5.23 17.57
C LEU A 357 23.74 -4.32 17.67
N LEU A 358 23.91 -3.00 17.71
CA LEU A 358 22.77 -2.11 17.84
C LEU A 358 21.94 -2.14 16.53
N PRO A 359 20.66 -2.52 16.58
CA PRO A 359 19.79 -2.46 15.41
C PRO A 359 19.56 -1.00 15.00
N SER A 360 19.18 -0.78 13.74
CA SER A 360 18.77 0.57 13.31
C SER A 360 17.41 0.94 13.93
N MET A 361 17.47 1.68 15.02
CA MET A 361 16.31 2.21 15.73
C MET A 361 15.57 3.27 14.90
N THR A 362 16.28 3.99 14.04
CA THR A 362 15.67 4.93 13.08
C THR A 362 14.73 4.20 12.11
N LEU A 363 15.13 3.03 11.58
CA LEU A 363 14.26 2.24 10.71
C LEU A 363 13.02 1.73 11.44
N LEU A 364 13.17 1.31 12.70
CA LEU A 364 12.06 0.87 13.54
C LEU A 364 11.07 2.01 13.81
N ALA A 365 11.56 3.21 14.17
CA ALA A 365 10.73 4.38 14.40
C ALA A 365 10.01 4.85 13.12
N ARG A 366 10.65 4.74 11.95
CA ARG A 366 10.00 5.02 10.65
C ARG A 366 8.91 4.01 10.32
N ALA A 367 9.11 2.73 10.66
CA ALA A 367 8.08 1.70 10.50
C ALA A 367 6.86 2.00 11.39
N ARG A 368 7.09 2.36 12.66
CA ARG A 368 6.05 2.82 13.59
C ARG A 368 5.25 3.99 13.03
N LEU A 369 5.93 5.07 12.63
CA LEU A 369 5.29 6.26 12.09
C LEU A 369 4.41 5.96 10.87
N ARG A 370 4.90 5.09 9.97
CA ARG A 370 4.15 4.67 8.78
C ARG A 370 2.85 3.96 9.15
N VAL A 371 2.92 2.97 10.05
CA VAL A 371 1.73 2.19 10.43
C VAL A 371 0.75 3.02 11.27
N GLU A 372 1.22 3.89 12.16
CA GLU A 372 0.37 4.81 12.92
C GLU A 372 -0.37 5.80 12.00
N ARG A 373 0.27 6.30 10.94
CA ARG A 373 -0.40 7.16 9.93
C ARG A 373 -1.53 6.40 9.21
N ILE A 374 -1.24 5.19 8.71
CA ILE A 374 -2.24 4.33 8.04
C ILE A 374 -3.43 4.07 8.98
N LEU A 375 -3.16 3.68 10.22
CA LEU A 375 -4.20 3.42 11.24
C LEU A 375 -5.05 4.66 11.50
N ASN A 376 -4.42 5.82 11.71
CA ASN A 376 -5.12 7.07 11.99
C ASN A 376 -5.98 7.55 10.80
N ASP A 377 -5.48 7.42 9.57
CA ASP A 377 -6.23 7.78 8.37
C ASP A 377 -7.42 6.83 8.17
N ARG A 378 -7.23 5.52 8.42
CA ARG A 378 -8.33 4.54 8.40
C ARG A 378 -9.40 4.87 9.42
N ILE A 379 -9.02 5.13 10.67
CA ILE A 379 -9.95 5.50 11.75
C ILE A 379 -10.71 6.77 11.37
N ARG A 380 -10.03 7.79 10.82
CA ARG A 380 -10.67 9.03 10.39
C ARG A 380 -11.70 8.80 9.29
N GLY A 381 -11.37 7.99 8.27
CA GLY A 381 -12.26 7.66 7.18
C GLY A 381 -13.49 6.89 7.65
N LEU A 382 -13.29 5.82 8.42
CA LEU A 382 -14.38 5.02 8.97
C LEU A 382 -15.25 5.84 9.92
N ASP A 383 -14.67 6.68 10.79
CA ASP A 383 -15.43 7.53 11.71
C ASP A 383 -16.28 8.56 10.96
N ALA A 384 -15.74 9.15 9.90
CA ALA A 384 -16.49 10.08 9.06
C ALA A 384 -17.68 9.39 8.36
N VAL A 385 -17.53 8.13 7.93
CA VAL A 385 -18.63 7.34 7.35
C VAL A 385 -19.64 6.91 8.42
N ALA A 386 -19.17 6.38 9.55
CA ALA A 386 -20.02 5.93 10.67
C ALA A 386 -20.85 7.08 11.27
N SER A 387 -20.28 8.28 11.35
CA SER A 387 -20.97 9.50 11.81
C SER A 387 -21.86 10.14 10.73
N GLY A 388 -21.85 9.64 9.49
CA GLY A 388 -22.59 10.19 8.37
C GLY A 388 -22.07 11.55 7.87
N ARG A 389 -20.84 11.94 8.27
CA ARG A 389 -20.19 13.18 7.78
C ARG A 389 -19.81 13.09 6.31
N ILE A 390 -19.45 11.89 5.85
CA ILE A 390 -19.22 11.58 4.44
C ILE A 390 -20.01 10.33 4.05
N PRO A 391 -20.51 10.23 2.81
CA PRO A 391 -21.13 9.00 2.34
C PRO A 391 -20.08 7.87 2.24
N PRO A 392 -20.48 6.58 2.30
CA PRO A 392 -19.59 5.46 2.08
C PRO A 392 -18.75 5.56 0.80
N ASP A 393 -19.35 6.04 -0.29
CA ASP A 393 -18.64 6.24 -1.56
C ASP A 393 -17.51 7.28 -1.46
N GLY A 394 -17.55 8.17 -0.48
CA GLY A 394 -16.53 9.20 -0.26
C GLY A 394 -15.21 8.68 0.29
N ILE A 395 -15.12 7.40 0.70
CA ILE A 395 -13.86 6.75 1.09
C ILE A 395 -13.45 5.63 0.12
N ARG A 396 -14.18 5.43 -0.98
CA ARG A 396 -13.85 4.41 -1.97
C ARG A 396 -12.71 4.90 -2.87
N ASN A 397 -11.78 4.00 -3.17
CA ASN A 397 -10.71 4.25 -4.11
C ASN A 397 -10.99 3.50 -5.43
N ALA A 398 -11.21 4.25 -6.53
CA ALA A 398 -11.47 3.66 -7.85
C ALA A 398 -10.27 2.87 -8.40
N ALA A 399 -9.04 3.20 -7.99
CA ALA A 399 -7.83 2.54 -8.47
C ALA A 399 -7.85 1.03 -8.19
N ILE A 400 -8.38 0.61 -7.04
CA ILE A 400 -8.52 -0.80 -6.67
C ILE A 400 -9.42 -1.54 -7.65
N LEU A 401 -10.53 -0.92 -8.07
CA LEU A 401 -11.43 -1.53 -9.05
C LEU A 401 -10.79 -1.60 -10.44
N TRP A 402 -10.07 -0.55 -10.85
CA TRP A 402 -9.32 -0.56 -12.11
C TRP A 402 -8.24 -1.65 -12.15
N GLN A 403 -7.50 -1.82 -11.06
CA GLN A 403 -6.52 -2.91 -10.94
C GLN A 403 -7.20 -4.28 -11.01
N GLN A 404 -8.37 -4.47 -10.40
CA GLN A 404 -9.12 -5.74 -10.47
C GLN A 404 -9.57 -6.07 -11.88
N ILE A 405 -10.14 -5.09 -12.59
CA ILE A 405 -10.53 -5.23 -13.99
C ILE A 405 -9.29 -5.60 -14.81
N GLY A 406 -8.21 -4.86 -14.62
CA GLY A 406 -6.94 -5.07 -15.30
C GLY A 406 -6.35 -6.46 -15.13
N ARG A 407 -6.30 -6.96 -13.89
CA ARG A 407 -5.86 -8.34 -13.58
C ARG A 407 -6.80 -9.38 -14.20
N GLY A 408 -8.09 -9.09 -14.31
CA GLY A 408 -9.04 -9.90 -15.07
C GLY A 408 -8.69 -9.99 -16.54
N MET A 409 -8.43 -8.84 -17.17
CA MET A 409 -8.04 -8.75 -18.58
C MET A 409 -6.72 -9.47 -18.88
N LEU A 410 -5.74 -9.37 -17.98
CA LEU A 410 -4.47 -10.09 -18.07
C LEU A 410 -4.63 -11.62 -17.92
N GLY A 411 -5.66 -12.06 -17.20
CA GLY A 411 -6.01 -13.47 -17.06
C GLY A 411 -6.64 -14.10 -18.30
N LEU A 412 -6.98 -13.31 -19.33
CA LEU A 412 -7.47 -13.85 -20.60
C LEU A 412 -6.35 -14.58 -21.36
N PRO A 413 -6.67 -15.63 -22.15
CA PRO A 413 -5.70 -16.30 -23.02
C PRO A 413 -4.93 -15.31 -23.90
N GLY A 414 -3.62 -15.52 -24.09
CA GLY A 414 -2.77 -14.57 -24.82
C GLY A 414 -3.15 -14.41 -26.30
N ASP A 415 -3.72 -15.42 -26.93
CA ASP A 415 -4.32 -15.33 -28.27
C ASP A 415 -5.58 -14.45 -28.29
N ALA A 416 -6.42 -14.52 -27.25
CA ALA A 416 -7.55 -13.61 -27.09
C ALA A 416 -7.10 -12.17 -26.88
N GLN A 417 -6.07 -11.92 -26.06
CA GLN A 417 -5.53 -10.57 -25.89
C GLN A 417 -5.01 -10.00 -27.23
N ARG A 418 -4.29 -10.79 -28.03
CA ARG A 418 -3.85 -10.38 -29.37
C ARG A 418 -5.02 -10.09 -30.30
N ALA A 419 -6.03 -10.96 -30.30
CA ALA A 419 -7.24 -10.76 -31.08
C ALA A 419 -7.95 -9.45 -30.70
N GLY A 420 -7.99 -9.11 -29.41
CA GLY A 420 -8.50 -7.81 -28.93
C GLY A 420 -7.70 -6.62 -29.45
N LEU A 421 -6.35 -6.71 -29.47
CA LEU A 421 -5.50 -5.67 -30.06
C LEU A 421 -5.72 -5.52 -31.57
N ASP A 422 -5.91 -6.63 -32.30
CA ASP A 422 -6.21 -6.60 -33.74
C ASP A 422 -7.56 -5.92 -34.04
N LEU A 423 -8.55 -6.10 -33.17
CA LEU A 423 -9.84 -5.40 -33.24
C LEU A 423 -9.66 -3.90 -33.04
N LEU A 424 -8.86 -3.49 -32.05
CA LEU A 424 -8.59 -2.08 -31.76
C LEU A 424 -7.80 -1.40 -32.89
N ALA A 425 -6.81 -2.09 -33.47
CA ALA A 425 -5.95 -1.58 -34.52
C ALA A 425 -6.66 -1.35 -35.87
N GLY A 426 -7.91 -1.79 -36.02
CA GLY A 426 -8.63 -1.63 -37.29
C GLY A 426 -8.15 -2.61 -38.38
N THR A 427 -7.34 -3.62 -38.04
CA THR A 427 -6.74 -4.53 -39.03
C THR A 427 -7.87 -5.26 -39.78
N PRO A 428 -8.00 -5.07 -41.11
CA PRO A 428 -9.00 -5.79 -41.87
C PRO A 428 -8.63 -7.27 -41.84
N PHE A 429 -9.56 -8.11 -41.39
CA PHE A 429 -9.41 -9.56 -41.50
C PHE A 429 -9.39 -9.92 -42.98
N ILE A 430 -8.22 -10.25 -43.51
CA ILE A 430 -8.12 -10.87 -44.83
C ILE A 430 -8.53 -12.32 -44.60
N GLU A 431 -9.77 -12.67 -44.94
CA GLU A 431 -10.15 -14.07 -45.15
C GLU A 431 -9.15 -14.65 -46.15
N HIS A 432 -8.17 -15.41 -45.68
CA HIS A 432 -7.44 -16.27 -46.58
C HIS A 432 -8.46 -17.24 -47.15
N GLU A 433 -8.75 -17.12 -48.46
CA GLU A 433 -9.64 -17.96 -49.30
C GLU A 433 -9.29 -19.47 -49.29
N SER A 434 -8.53 -19.94 -48.31
CA SER A 434 -8.26 -21.35 -48.11
C SER A 434 -9.43 -22.00 -47.39
N GLY A 435 -10.33 -22.62 -48.16
CA GLY A 435 -11.25 -23.68 -47.72
C GLY A 435 -10.52 -24.94 -47.24
N ALA A 436 -9.43 -24.78 -46.49
CA ALA A 436 -8.68 -25.83 -45.84
C ALA A 436 -9.23 -26.05 -44.42
N PRO A 437 -9.37 -27.31 -43.96
CA PRO A 437 -9.67 -27.59 -42.56
C PRO A 437 -8.50 -27.07 -41.70
N GLY A 438 -8.76 -25.99 -40.94
CA GLY A 438 -7.75 -25.27 -40.16
C GLY A 438 -7.70 -23.74 -40.38
N ALA A 439 -8.70 -23.13 -41.05
CA ALA A 439 -8.79 -21.68 -41.15
C ALA A 439 -8.78 -21.04 -39.75
N ALA A 440 -7.84 -20.11 -39.50
CA ALA A 440 -7.72 -19.41 -38.23
C ALA A 440 -9.04 -18.68 -37.93
N GLU A 441 -9.58 -18.87 -36.73
CA GLU A 441 -10.76 -18.15 -36.28
C GLU A 441 -10.53 -16.64 -36.40
N SER A 442 -11.56 -15.89 -36.84
CA SER A 442 -11.45 -14.44 -36.91
C SER A 442 -11.17 -13.85 -35.52
N PRO A 443 -10.41 -12.74 -35.40
CA PRO A 443 -10.15 -12.09 -34.12
C PRO A 443 -11.42 -11.77 -33.31
N GLU A 444 -12.53 -11.43 -33.98
CA GLU A 444 -13.82 -11.19 -33.32
C GLU A 444 -14.34 -12.44 -32.59
N VAL A 445 -14.23 -13.61 -33.21
CA VAL A 445 -14.70 -14.88 -32.63
C VAL A 445 -13.82 -15.28 -31.44
N ILE A 446 -12.50 -15.20 -31.59
CA ILE A 446 -11.55 -15.53 -30.51
C ILE A 446 -11.81 -14.61 -29.30
N TRP A 447 -11.86 -13.30 -29.53
CA TRP A 447 -12.12 -12.31 -28.47
C TRP A 447 -13.46 -12.57 -27.79
N ARG A 448 -14.54 -12.70 -28.55
CA ARG A 448 -15.88 -12.92 -28.01
C ARG A 448 -15.96 -14.19 -27.18
N ASN A 449 -15.37 -15.29 -27.63
CA ASN A 449 -15.40 -16.56 -26.91
C ASN A 449 -14.70 -16.46 -25.54
N ALA A 450 -13.60 -15.70 -25.46
CA ALA A 450 -12.88 -15.47 -24.21
C ALA A 450 -13.55 -14.43 -23.30
N TYR A 451 -14.09 -13.34 -23.86
CA TYR A 451 -14.56 -12.18 -23.11
C TYR A 451 -16.05 -12.23 -22.74
N ALA A 452 -16.90 -12.81 -23.59
CA ALA A 452 -18.36 -12.83 -23.36
C ALA A 452 -18.79 -13.39 -21.99
N PRO A 453 -18.15 -14.43 -21.41
CA PRO A 453 -18.51 -14.95 -20.09
C PRO A 453 -18.33 -13.94 -18.95
N VAL A 454 -17.47 -12.93 -19.13
CA VAL A 454 -17.09 -11.96 -18.08
C VAL A 454 -17.50 -10.51 -18.41
N ALA A 455 -17.90 -10.23 -19.65
CA ALA A 455 -18.20 -8.90 -20.17
C ALA A 455 -19.15 -8.09 -19.27
N SER A 456 -20.31 -8.64 -18.92
CA SER A 456 -21.32 -7.93 -18.10
C SER A 456 -20.80 -7.59 -16.70
N ARG A 457 -20.10 -8.54 -16.06
CA ARG A 457 -19.51 -8.35 -14.73
C ARG A 457 -18.46 -7.26 -14.75
N TRP A 458 -17.54 -7.30 -15.72
CA TRP A 458 -16.49 -6.30 -15.82
C TRP A 458 -17.02 -4.94 -16.24
N LEU A 459 -18.01 -4.86 -17.15
CA LEU A 459 -18.64 -3.57 -17.47
C LEU A 459 -19.31 -2.95 -16.25
N THR A 460 -20.03 -3.73 -15.44
CA THR A 460 -20.63 -3.27 -14.18
C THR A 460 -19.56 -2.73 -13.24
N LEU A 461 -18.46 -3.46 -13.05
CA LEU A 461 -17.34 -3.03 -12.20
C LEU A 461 -16.67 -1.75 -12.71
N GLY A 462 -16.57 -1.59 -14.03
CA GLY A 462 -16.04 -0.38 -14.66
C GLY A 462 -16.96 0.83 -14.50
N LEU A 463 -18.27 0.63 -14.58
CA LEU A 463 -19.27 1.67 -14.30
C LEU A 463 -19.21 2.10 -12.83
N ASP A 464 -19.07 1.14 -11.91
CA ASP A 464 -18.89 1.43 -10.48
C ASP A 464 -17.58 2.21 -10.25
N ALA A 465 -16.48 1.81 -10.87
CA ALA A 465 -15.21 2.53 -10.80
C ALA A 465 -15.31 3.95 -11.36
N ALA A 466 -16.03 4.14 -12.47
CA ALA A 466 -16.26 5.45 -13.09
C ALA A 466 -17.21 6.37 -12.29
N ALA A 467 -18.00 5.80 -11.38
CA ALA A 467 -18.88 6.56 -10.48
C ALA A 467 -18.15 7.11 -9.26
N ILE A 468 -17.04 6.49 -8.86
CA ILE A 468 -16.19 6.95 -7.77
C ILE A 468 -15.41 8.20 -8.23
N SER A 469 -15.36 9.25 -7.40
CA SER A 469 -14.73 10.52 -7.79
C SER A 469 -13.21 10.51 -7.71
N GLU A 470 -12.66 9.71 -6.80
CA GLU A 470 -11.23 9.66 -6.48
C GLU A 470 -10.61 8.30 -6.84
N ALA A 471 -9.38 8.36 -7.34
CA ALA A 471 -8.54 7.21 -7.57
C ALA A 471 -7.16 7.55 -7.03
N ASP A 472 -6.66 6.75 -6.11
CA ASP A 472 -5.29 6.79 -5.65
C ASP A 472 -4.59 5.52 -6.16
N PHE A 473 -3.82 5.68 -7.22
CA PHE A 473 -3.06 4.59 -7.82
C PHE A 473 -1.70 4.40 -7.15
N ASP A 474 -1.34 5.22 -6.14
CA ASP A 474 -0.09 5.03 -5.42
C ASP A 474 -0.15 3.76 -4.58
N GLU A 475 0.70 2.79 -4.90
CA GLU A 475 1.13 1.79 -3.93
C GLU A 475 2.25 2.38 -3.05
N PRO A 476 2.47 1.90 -1.81
CA PRO A 476 3.45 2.46 -0.88
C PRO A 476 4.95 2.34 -1.29
N ARG A 477 5.26 2.13 -2.57
CA ARG A 477 6.60 1.79 -3.10
C ARG A 477 7.32 2.89 -3.88
N GLY A 478 6.79 4.12 -3.92
CA GLY A 478 7.45 5.26 -4.59
C GLY A 478 6.93 5.51 -6.01
N PRO A 479 7.67 6.22 -6.87
CA PRO A 479 7.21 6.58 -8.21
C PRO A 479 7.05 5.32 -9.07
N GLN A 480 5.94 5.25 -9.81
CA GLN A 480 5.64 4.11 -10.69
C GLN A 480 6.35 4.26 -12.04
N SER A 481 6.89 3.15 -12.56
CA SER A 481 7.36 3.05 -13.95
C SER A 481 6.34 2.29 -14.82
N ASP A 482 6.34 2.47 -16.14
CA ASP A 482 5.24 1.95 -16.98
C ASP A 482 5.08 0.40 -16.93
N ALA A 483 6.11 -0.35 -16.53
CA ALA A 483 6.04 -1.81 -16.36
C ALA A 483 5.86 -2.23 -14.88
N ASP A 484 5.45 -1.30 -14.03
CA ASP A 484 4.84 -1.62 -12.74
C ASP A 484 3.59 -2.48 -12.97
N GLU A 485 3.42 -3.54 -12.17
CA GLU A 485 2.32 -4.51 -12.31
C GLU A 485 0.95 -3.82 -12.19
N CYS A 486 0.83 -2.79 -11.36
CA CYS A 486 -0.40 -2.00 -11.24
C CYS A 486 -0.67 -1.24 -12.54
N LEU A 487 0.32 -0.57 -13.13
CA LEU A 487 0.12 0.14 -14.40
C LEU A 487 -0.13 -0.80 -15.57
N ALA A 488 0.48 -2.00 -15.58
CA ALA A 488 0.19 -3.04 -16.55
C ALA A 488 -1.26 -3.53 -16.46
N ALA A 489 -1.78 -3.72 -15.24
CA ALA A 489 -3.18 -4.03 -15.01
C ALA A 489 -4.08 -2.89 -15.53
N ILE A 490 -3.81 -1.63 -15.16
CA ILE A 490 -4.62 -0.49 -15.59
C ILE A 490 -4.64 -0.34 -17.13
N ARG A 491 -3.49 -0.52 -17.78
CA ARG A 491 -3.39 -0.55 -19.25
C ARG A 491 -4.28 -1.64 -19.85
N SER A 492 -4.24 -2.82 -19.25
CA SER A 492 -5.04 -3.97 -19.69
C SER A 492 -6.53 -3.73 -19.51
N ALA A 493 -6.94 -3.04 -18.45
CA ALA A 493 -8.33 -2.62 -18.25
C ALA A 493 -8.82 -1.72 -19.40
N ALA A 494 -8.05 -0.67 -19.72
CA ALA A 494 -8.40 0.24 -20.81
C ALA A 494 -8.49 -0.48 -22.16
N ARG A 495 -7.46 -1.27 -22.51
CA ARG A 495 -7.42 -2.00 -23.78
C ARG A 495 -8.52 -3.04 -23.91
N GLY A 496 -8.82 -3.76 -22.84
CA GLY A 496 -9.89 -4.75 -22.84
C GLY A 496 -11.25 -4.13 -23.15
N TYR A 497 -11.59 -2.99 -22.52
CA TYR A 497 -12.84 -2.28 -22.83
C TYR A 497 -12.86 -1.73 -24.26
N LEU A 498 -11.76 -1.14 -24.74
CA LEU A 498 -11.71 -0.60 -26.10
C LEU A 498 -11.73 -1.70 -27.17
N ALA A 499 -11.12 -2.86 -26.90
CA ALA A 499 -11.19 -4.03 -27.76
C ALA A 499 -12.62 -4.57 -27.85
N ASP A 500 -13.33 -4.69 -26.72
CA ASP A 500 -14.73 -5.11 -26.75
C ASP A 500 -15.61 -4.08 -27.47
N ALA A 501 -15.43 -2.79 -27.21
CA ALA A 501 -16.17 -1.73 -27.89
C ALA A 501 -15.96 -1.79 -29.40
N ALA A 502 -14.72 -1.96 -29.86
CA ALA A 502 -14.40 -2.13 -31.28
C ALA A 502 -15.08 -3.37 -31.88
N GLY A 503 -15.03 -4.51 -31.18
CA GLY A 503 -15.72 -5.74 -31.60
C GLY A 503 -17.24 -5.58 -31.71
N ARG A 504 -17.87 -4.92 -30.72
CA ARG A 504 -19.31 -4.64 -30.70
C ARG A 504 -19.74 -3.71 -31.82
N LEU A 505 -18.96 -2.66 -32.10
CA LEU A 505 -19.27 -1.73 -33.18
C LEU A 505 -19.21 -2.40 -34.56
N ARG A 506 -18.18 -3.22 -34.82
CA ARG A 506 -18.08 -4.00 -36.06
C ARG A 506 -19.27 -4.95 -36.23
N ARG A 507 -19.67 -5.63 -35.16
CA ARG A 507 -20.83 -6.52 -35.15
C ARG A 507 -22.13 -5.77 -35.43
N ALA A 508 -22.33 -4.61 -34.81
CA ALA A 508 -23.50 -3.78 -35.02
C ALA A 508 -23.64 -3.25 -36.47
N VAL A 509 -22.55 -3.25 -37.26
CA VAL A 509 -22.58 -2.91 -38.69
C VAL A 509 -23.02 -4.11 -39.55
N THR A 510 -22.67 -5.33 -39.16
CA THR A 510 -22.97 -6.55 -39.92
C THR A 510 -24.26 -7.24 -39.49
N MET A 511 -24.80 -6.92 -38.32
CA MET A 511 -26.03 -7.50 -37.78
C MET A 511 -27.30 -7.08 -38.55
N PRO A 512 -28.26 -8.01 -38.75
CA PRO A 512 -29.59 -7.65 -39.24
C PRO A 512 -30.36 -6.81 -38.20
N ALA A 513 -31.29 -5.97 -38.68
CA ALA A 513 -32.04 -5.02 -37.84
C ALA A 513 -33.01 -5.67 -36.83
N SER A 514 -33.29 -6.97 -36.96
CA SER A 514 -34.12 -7.72 -36.03
C SER A 514 -33.52 -9.10 -35.81
N ASP A 515 -33.11 -9.39 -34.58
CA ASP A 515 -32.65 -10.70 -34.16
C ASP A 515 -33.62 -11.28 -33.12
N GLU A 516 -33.88 -12.59 -33.17
CA GLU A 516 -34.86 -13.26 -32.28
C GLU A 516 -34.33 -13.39 -30.84
N ASP A 517 -33.01 -13.29 -30.64
CA ASP A 517 -32.33 -13.45 -29.35
C ASP A 517 -32.23 -12.17 -28.50
N GLY A 518 -32.88 -11.08 -28.93
CA GLY A 518 -32.90 -9.81 -28.19
C GLY A 518 -31.60 -9.00 -28.22
N ILE A 519 -30.59 -9.46 -28.97
CA ILE A 519 -29.37 -8.70 -29.27
C ILE A 519 -29.64 -7.88 -30.53
N THR A 520 -29.60 -6.55 -30.42
CA THR A 520 -29.82 -5.64 -31.55
C THR A 520 -28.56 -4.83 -31.84
N PRO A 521 -28.40 -4.31 -33.06
CA PRO A 521 -27.35 -3.35 -33.37
C PRO A 521 -27.32 -2.16 -32.40
N GLU A 522 -28.49 -1.70 -31.95
CA GLU A 522 -28.63 -0.60 -30.99
C GLU A 522 -28.11 -0.99 -29.60
N ASN A 523 -28.39 -2.21 -29.13
CA ASN A 523 -27.88 -2.72 -27.86
C ASN A 523 -26.36 -2.84 -27.88
N GLU A 524 -25.76 -3.35 -28.97
CA GLU A 524 -24.31 -3.46 -29.10
C GLU A 524 -23.63 -2.08 -29.13
N ARG A 525 -24.21 -1.10 -29.83
CA ARG A 525 -23.70 0.28 -29.83
C ARG A 525 -23.83 0.95 -28.45
N TYR A 526 -24.91 0.65 -27.71
CA TYR A 526 -25.10 1.15 -26.36
C TYR A 526 -24.05 0.59 -25.39
N LEU A 527 -23.76 -0.71 -25.45
CA LEU A 527 -22.70 -1.32 -24.65
C LEU A 527 -21.32 -0.76 -25.01
N ALA A 528 -21.00 -0.64 -26.31
CA ALA A 528 -19.76 -0.02 -26.77
C ALA A 528 -19.60 1.43 -26.28
N ALA A 529 -20.70 2.22 -26.27
CA ALA A 529 -20.68 3.58 -25.74
C ALA A 529 -20.33 3.59 -24.23
N ASN A 530 -20.87 2.66 -23.45
CA ASN A 530 -20.54 2.53 -22.02
C ASN A 530 -19.08 2.14 -21.81
N GLU A 531 -18.54 1.21 -22.58
CA GLU A 531 -17.12 0.81 -22.51
C GLU A 531 -16.18 1.99 -22.82
N ILE A 532 -16.52 2.81 -23.82
CA ILE A 532 -15.80 4.04 -24.14
C ILE A 532 -15.91 5.06 -22.99
N ALA A 533 -17.10 5.27 -22.44
CA ALA A 533 -17.33 6.20 -21.33
C ALA A 533 -16.60 5.79 -20.03
N VAL A 534 -16.56 4.49 -19.73
CA VAL A 534 -15.78 3.89 -18.64
C VAL A 534 -14.30 4.16 -18.86
N THR A 535 -13.79 3.94 -20.08
CA THR A 535 -12.37 4.15 -20.40
C THR A 535 -11.98 5.63 -20.34
N LEU A 536 -12.85 6.55 -20.76
CA LEU A 536 -12.67 8.00 -20.57
C LEU A 536 -12.57 8.37 -19.09
N SER A 537 -13.37 7.72 -18.24
CA SER A 537 -13.35 7.96 -16.78
C SER A 537 -12.05 7.45 -16.15
N LEU A 538 -11.53 6.31 -16.61
CA LEU A 538 -10.20 5.84 -16.22
C LEU A 538 -9.09 6.84 -16.61
N ALA A 539 -9.12 7.37 -17.84
CA ALA A 539 -8.17 8.41 -18.25
C ALA A 539 -8.29 9.66 -17.37
N ALA A 540 -9.51 10.08 -17.00
CA ALA A 540 -9.73 11.19 -16.09
C ALA A 540 -9.11 10.92 -14.70
N HIS A 541 -9.25 9.70 -14.18
CA HIS A 541 -8.66 9.29 -12.89
C HIS A 541 -7.14 9.34 -12.93
N LEU A 542 -6.52 8.82 -14.00
CA LEU A 542 -5.07 8.85 -14.18
C LEU A 542 -4.50 10.28 -14.27
N ILE A 543 -5.27 11.24 -14.81
CA ILE A 543 -4.85 12.65 -14.86
C ILE A 543 -5.00 13.32 -13.49
N ARG A 544 -6.05 13.00 -12.73
CA ARG A 544 -6.31 13.58 -11.40
C ARG A 544 -5.38 13.07 -10.31
N ASP A 545 -4.82 11.88 -10.48
CA ASP A 545 -3.75 11.35 -9.64
C ASP A 545 -2.39 11.49 -10.37
N PRO A 546 -1.73 12.65 -10.25
CA PRO A 546 -0.62 13.01 -11.11
C PRO A 546 0.60 12.11 -10.86
N GLY A 547 1.02 11.39 -11.90
CA GLY A 547 2.27 10.63 -11.98
C GLY A 547 2.73 10.57 -13.44
N VAL A 548 4.04 10.63 -13.70
CA VAL A 548 4.59 10.82 -15.05
C VAL A 548 4.20 9.65 -15.97
N ALA A 549 4.28 8.42 -15.45
CA ALA A 549 3.82 7.20 -16.12
C ALA A 549 2.30 7.21 -16.35
N ARG A 550 1.52 7.68 -15.36
CA ARG A 550 0.05 7.77 -15.44
C ARG A 550 -0.42 8.79 -16.47
N VAL A 551 0.20 9.97 -16.54
CA VAL A 551 -0.07 10.99 -17.56
C VAL A 551 0.22 10.43 -18.96
N ARG A 552 1.32 9.69 -19.10
CA ARG A 552 1.67 9.04 -20.36
C ARG A 552 0.62 7.99 -20.76
N LEU A 553 0.20 7.14 -19.84
CA LEU A 553 -0.83 6.13 -20.08
C LEU A 553 -2.18 6.78 -20.43
N ALA A 554 -2.59 7.83 -19.71
CA ALA A 554 -3.80 8.59 -20.01
C ALA A 554 -3.78 9.18 -21.43
N ALA A 555 -2.64 9.74 -21.85
CA ALA A 555 -2.48 10.28 -23.20
C ALA A 555 -2.66 9.19 -24.28
N ALA A 556 -2.12 7.98 -24.06
CA ALA A 556 -2.29 6.86 -24.97
C ALA A 556 -3.76 6.38 -25.03
N ILE A 557 -4.41 6.25 -23.87
CA ILE A 557 -5.83 5.88 -23.79
C ILE A 557 -6.71 6.87 -24.57
N ILE A 558 -6.46 8.17 -24.43
CA ILE A 558 -7.21 9.22 -25.16
C ILE A 558 -7.00 9.11 -26.67
N GLU A 559 -5.78 8.82 -27.13
CA GLU A 559 -5.48 8.60 -28.56
C GLU A 559 -6.21 7.36 -29.10
N ASP A 560 -6.24 6.26 -28.36
CA ASP A 560 -6.95 5.03 -28.74
C ASP A 560 -8.47 5.26 -28.84
N ILE A 561 -9.05 6.00 -27.88
CA ILE A 561 -10.47 6.38 -27.90
C ILE A 561 -10.77 7.25 -29.12
N ALA A 562 -9.98 8.28 -29.37
CA ALA A 562 -10.19 9.18 -30.52
C ALA A 562 -10.07 8.41 -31.85
N SER A 563 -9.10 7.49 -31.95
CA SER A 563 -8.92 6.62 -33.12
C SER A 563 -10.11 5.71 -33.34
N LEU A 564 -10.64 5.09 -32.28
CA LEU A 564 -11.84 4.25 -32.35
C LEU A 564 -13.07 5.05 -32.79
N LEU A 565 -13.28 6.25 -32.24
CA LEU A 565 -14.41 7.12 -32.62
C LEU A 565 -14.31 7.66 -34.05
N ALA A 566 -13.09 7.73 -34.61
CA ALA A 566 -12.86 8.12 -36.00
C ALA A 566 -13.16 6.99 -37.01
N THR A 567 -13.37 5.76 -36.55
CA THR A 567 -13.68 4.62 -37.43
C THR A 567 -15.04 4.76 -38.10
N ARG A 568 -15.23 4.05 -39.22
CA ARG A 568 -16.53 4.00 -39.91
C ARG A 568 -17.60 3.32 -39.06
N ASP A 569 -17.21 2.38 -38.21
CA ASP A 569 -18.11 1.57 -37.39
C ASP A 569 -18.76 2.42 -36.28
N ALA A 570 -18.04 3.41 -35.76
CA ALA A 570 -18.55 4.38 -34.78
C ALA A 570 -19.52 5.43 -35.37
N ARG A 571 -19.67 5.51 -36.71
CA ARG A 571 -20.46 6.57 -37.37
C ARG A 571 -21.92 6.61 -36.90
N ALA A 572 -22.52 5.45 -36.66
CA ALA A 572 -23.91 5.36 -36.21
C ALA A 572 -24.10 6.02 -34.82
N MET A 573 -23.10 5.90 -33.93
CA MET A 573 -23.14 6.51 -32.60
C MET A 573 -23.16 8.04 -32.69
N ARG A 574 -22.50 8.64 -33.69
CA ARG A 574 -22.49 10.10 -33.89
C ARG A 574 -23.87 10.67 -34.24
N ILE A 575 -24.75 9.85 -34.82
CA ILE A 575 -26.08 10.28 -35.23
C ILE A 575 -27.06 10.12 -34.05
N ASP A 576 -26.85 9.09 -33.22
CA ASP A 576 -27.68 8.82 -32.04
C ASP A 576 -27.41 9.83 -30.90
N PRO A 577 -28.41 10.63 -30.48
CA PRO A 577 -28.22 11.61 -29.42
C PRO A 577 -27.96 10.99 -28.04
N VAL A 578 -28.51 9.81 -27.74
CA VAL A 578 -28.34 9.16 -26.44
C VAL A 578 -26.90 8.66 -26.29
N LEU A 579 -26.39 8.00 -27.33
CA LEU A 579 -25.01 7.48 -27.33
C LEU A 579 -23.98 8.60 -27.27
N ARG A 580 -24.22 9.70 -28.02
CA ARG A 580 -23.37 10.90 -27.94
C ARG A 580 -23.37 11.52 -26.55
N MET A 581 -24.53 11.66 -25.93
CA MET A 581 -24.64 12.28 -24.61
C MET A 581 -23.89 11.46 -23.55
N LEU A 582 -23.97 10.13 -23.62
CA LEU A 582 -23.22 9.24 -22.72
C LEU A 582 -21.70 9.45 -22.82
N ILE A 583 -21.16 9.52 -24.03
CA ILE A 583 -19.73 9.78 -24.26
C ILE A 583 -19.37 11.21 -23.85
N ALA A 584 -20.24 12.19 -24.16
CA ALA A 584 -20.03 13.59 -23.82
C ALA A 584 -19.95 13.81 -22.30
N ASP A 585 -20.83 13.16 -21.54
CA ASP A 585 -20.85 13.24 -20.07
C ASP A 585 -19.57 12.69 -19.45
N ALA A 586 -18.99 11.62 -20.03
CA ALA A 586 -17.70 11.09 -19.60
C ALA A 586 -16.54 12.00 -20.04
N ALA A 587 -16.55 12.49 -21.28
CA ALA A 587 -15.51 13.39 -21.81
C ALA A 587 -15.47 14.74 -21.08
N ALA A 588 -16.62 15.23 -20.60
CA ALA A 588 -16.71 16.44 -19.79
C ALA A 588 -15.98 16.32 -18.43
N LYS A 589 -15.76 15.09 -17.94
CA LYS A 589 -15.00 14.83 -16.71
C LYS A 589 -13.48 14.88 -16.93
N LEU A 590 -12.98 14.80 -18.16
CA LEU A 590 -11.54 14.86 -18.44
C LEU A 590 -10.96 16.22 -18.02
N PRO A 591 -9.94 16.25 -17.14
CA PRO A 591 -9.29 17.51 -16.78
C PRO A 591 -8.66 18.18 -18.00
N ARG A 592 -9.02 19.45 -18.26
CA ARG A 592 -8.47 20.25 -19.38
C ARG A 592 -7.27 21.06 -18.90
N LEU A 593 -6.25 20.36 -18.43
CA LEU A 593 -5.02 20.96 -17.91
C LEU A 593 -3.96 21.00 -19.02
N ASP A 594 -3.17 22.07 -19.07
CA ASP A 594 -2.14 22.24 -20.11
C ASP A 594 -1.15 21.08 -20.10
N GLY A 595 -1.14 20.30 -21.19
CA GLY A 595 -0.39 19.05 -21.34
C GLY A 595 -0.64 18.06 -20.20
N LEU A 596 -1.93 17.87 -19.87
CA LEU A 596 -2.44 16.91 -18.88
C LEU A 596 -1.78 17.03 -17.49
N ASP A 597 -1.29 18.23 -17.16
CA ASP A 597 -0.57 18.53 -15.91
C ASP A 597 0.69 17.68 -15.66
N ALA A 598 1.40 17.34 -16.74
CA ALA A 598 2.69 16.62 -16.66
C ALA A 598 3.72 17.30 -15.73
N SER A 599 3.62 18.62 -15.53
CA SER A 599 4.47 19.38 -14.62
C SER A 599 4.19 19.05 -13.15
N THR A 600 2.93 18.99 -12.73
CA THR A 600 2.57 18.54 -11.38
C THR A 600 2.96 17.09 -11.18
N ALA A 601 2.70 16.21 -12.16
CA ALA A 601 3.13 14.81 -12.13
C ALA A 601 4.64 14.66 -11.89
N THR A 602 5.45 15.47 -12.57
CA THR A 602 6.91 15.49 -12.40
C THR A 602 7.30 15.88 -10.96
N ARG A 603 6.65 16.90 -10.39
CA ARG A 603 6.92 17.35 -9.02
C ARG A 603 6.52 16.30 -7.99
N THR A 604 5.36 15.69 -8.16
CA THR A 604 4.85 14.66 -7.24
C THR A 604 5.75 13.44 -7.27
N ASP A 605 6.10 12.91 -8.44
CA ASP A 605 6.96 11.73 -8.53
C ASP A 605 8.40 12.02 -8.09
N ALA A 606 8.92 13.23 -8.31
CA ALA A 606 10.21 13.64 -7.74
C ALA A 606 10.19 13.57 -6.21
N SER A 607 9.13 14.05 -5.57
CA SER A 607 8.96 13.93 -4.11
C SER A 607 8.87 12.47 -3.67
N ARG A 608 8.02 11.67 -4.35
CA ARG A 608 7.87 10.22 -4.06
C ARG A 608 9.19 9.48 -4.20
N PHE A 609 9.97 9.78 -5.23
CA PHE A 609 11.27 9.18 -5.48
C PHE A 609 12.23 9.44 -4.32
N VAL A 610 12.34 10.70 -3.89
CA VAL A 610 13.21 11.08 -2.79
C VAL A 610 12.78 10.38 -1.51
N THR A 611 11.48 10.40 -1.18
CA THR A 611 10.97 9.68 0.00
C THR A 611 11.30 8.18 -0.04
N ALA A 612 11.13 7.54 -1.19
CA ALA A 612 11.31 6.09 -1.33
C ALA A 612 12.77 5.65 -1.39
N ARG A 613 13.64 6.39 -2.09
CA ARG A 613 15.02 5.98 -2.39
C ARG A 613 16.08 6.75 -1.61
N LEU A 614 15.72 7.90 -1.05
CA LEU A 614 16.60 8.85 -0.36
C LEU A 614 15.97 9.32 0.96
N GLY A 615 15.04 8.54 1.54
CA GLY A 615 14.37 8.89 2.80
C GLY A 615 15.30 8.90 4.02
N ASP A 616 16.54 8.44 3.84
CA ASP A 616 17.65 8.55 4.78
C ASP A 616 18.33 9.93 4.79
N LEU A 617 18.10 10.78 3.78
CA LEU A 617 18.70 12.10 3.73
C LEU A 617 18.12 13.06 4.79
N PRO A 618 18.93 14.04 5.26
CA PRO A 618 18.43 15.19 6.00
C PRO A 618 17.30 15.91 5.25
N SER A 619 16.35 16.50 5.99
CA SER A 619 15.14 17.12 5.44
C SER A 619 15.42 18.20 4.38
N ASP A 620 16.43 19.04 4.58
CA ASP A 620 16.86 20.07 3.64
C ASP A 620 17.47 19.47 2.35
N ALA A 621 18.31 18.44 2.49
CA ALA A 621 18.89 17.71 1.36
C ALA A 621 17.83 16.92 0.56
N ALA A 622 16.87 16.31 1.23
CA ALA A 622 15.72 15.66 0.62
C ALA A 622 14.88 16.67 -0.17
N GLN A 623 14.56 17.83 0.43
CA GLN A 623 13.81 18.90 -0.23
C GLN A 623 14.55 19.47 -1.44
N ALA A 624 15.87 19.67 -1.34
CA ALA A 624 16.71 20.12 -2.45
C ALA A 624 16.76 19.10 -3.59
N SER A 625 16.84 17.80 -3.26
CA SER A 625 16.78 16.69 -4.21
C SER A 625 15.45 16.66 -4.96
N ALA A 626 14.33 16.76 -4.24
CA ALA A 626 13.00 16.73 -4.82
C ALA A 626 12.79 17.94 -5.74
N THR A 627 13.24 19.13 -5.32
CA THR A 627 13.17 20.36 -6.13
C THR A 627 13.98 20.25 -7.41
N ALA A 628 15.20 19.70 -7.34
CA ALA A 628 16.06 19.54 -8.51
C ALA A 628 15.50 18.52 -9.51
N LEU A 629 15.00 17.38 -9.03
CA LEU A 629 14.33 16.37 -9.87
C LEU A 629 13.04 16.92 -10.49
N ALA A 630 12.26 17.71 -9.74
CA ALA A 630 11.04 18.34 -10.23
C ALA A 630 11.28 19.39 -11.34
N ALA A 631 12.50 19.93 -11.44
CA ALA A 631 12.89 20.86 -12.50
C ALA A 631 13.28 20.15 -13.81
N LEU A 632 13.46 18.83 -13.79
CA LEU A 632 13.76 18.06 -15.00
C LEU A 632 12.52 17.96 -15.91
N PRO A 633 12.71 17.88 -17.24
CA PRO A 633 11.61 17.53 -18.13
C PRO A 633 10.98 16.18 -17.74
N PRO A 634 9.64 16.00 -17.81
CA PRO A 634 8.97 14.78 -17.38
C PRO A 634 9.57 13.51 -17.99
N GLY A 635 9.88 13.57 -19.29
CA GLY A 635 10.48 12.45 -20.00
C GLY A 635 11.91 12.11 -19.62
N ARG A 636 12.66 13.06 -19.05
CA ARG A 636 13.99 12.79 -18.48
C ARG A 636 13.83 12.14 -17.11
N LEU A 637 12.95 12.69 -16.27
CA LEU A 637 12.66 12.11 -14.96
C LEU A 637 12.16 10.67 -15.08
N TYR A 638 11.29 10.39 -16.05
CA TYR A 638 10.84 9.04 -16.36
C TYR A 638 11.99 8.07 -16.68
N SER A 639 12.97 8.49 -17.48
CA SER A 639 14.14 7.66 -17.80
C SER A 639 15.00 7.36 -16.58
N ILE A 640 15.09 8.29 -15.64
CA ILE A 640 15.78 8.07 -14.36
C ILE A 640 15.06 6.98 -13.56
N PHE A 641 13.73 7.04 -13.46
CA PHE A 641 12.95 6.03 -12.76
C PHE A 641 13.06 4.66 -13.40
N ALA A 642 13.01 4.58 -14.74
CA ALA A 642 13.23 3.33 -15.45
C ALA A 642 14.59 2.71 -15.10
N VAL A 643 15.67 3.49 -15.07
CA VAL A 643 17.00 2.99 -14.67
C VAL A 643 17.05 2.60 -13.19
N ALA A 644 16.33 3.31 -12.32
CA ALA A 644 16.22 2.98 -10.90
C ALA A 644 15.50 1.65 -10.62
N ASP A 645 14.66 1.22 -11.56
CA ASP A 645 13.94 -0.05 -11.56
C ASP A 645 14.61 -1.11 -12.44
N ASP A 646 15.91 -0.95 -12.73
CA ASP A 646 16.71 -1.86 -13.54
C ASP A 646 16.22 -2.05 -14.99
N ARG A 647 15.68 -0.98 -15.59
CA ARG A 647 15.17 -0.97 -16.97
C ARG A 647 15.94 0.02 -17.84
N ALA A 648 15.96 -0.22 -19.15
CA ALA A 648 16.45 0.77 -20.10
C ALA A 648 15.41 1.13 -21.14
N ILE A 649 15.42 2.41 -21.49
CA ILE A 649 14.64 2.96 -22.58
C ILE A 649 15.59 3.01 -23.77
N ILE A 650 15.34 2.23 -24.81
CA ILE A 650 16.14 2.26 -26.03
C ILE A 650 15.47 3.18 -27.05
N PRO A 651 16.14 4.22 -27.56
CA PRO A 651 15.61 5.02 -28.64
C PRO A 651 15.65 4.23 -29.96
N THR A 652 14.51 4.18 -30.66
CA THR A 652 14.21 3.33 -31.83
C THR A 652 14.86 3.75 -33.15
N GLU A 653 16.08 4.31 -33.13
CA GLU A 653 16.81 4.57 -34.39
C GLU A 653 17.38 3.28 -35.03
N SER A 654 17.33 2.14 -34.33
CA SER A 654 17.77 0.83 -34.83
C SER A 654 16.59 -0.01 -35.36
N PRO A 655 16.77 -0.79 -36.45
CA PRO A 655 15.76 -1.72 -36.94
C PRO A 655 15.40 -2.75 -35.86
N ARG A 656 14.08 -2.93 -35.66
CA ARG A 656 13.51 -3.79 -34.62
C ARG A 656 13.97 -5.24 -34.82
N PRO A 657 14.59 -5.90 -33.82
CA PRO A 657 14.79 -7.34 -33.91
C PRO A 657 13.43 -8.06 -33.97
N PRO A 658 13.32 -9.21 -34.66
CA PRO A 658 12.10 -10.02 -34.64
C PRO A 658 11.79 -10.40 -33.19
N ARG A 659 10.58 -10.06 -32.73
CA ARG A 659 10.18 -10.26 -31.35
C ARG A 659 9.86 -11.71 -31.06
N GLU A 660 10.32 -12.19 -29.90
CA GLU A 660 9.72 -13.34 -29.25
C GLU A 660 8.27 -13.02 -28.87
N SER A 661 7.42 -14.05 -28.83
CA SER A 661 6.02 -13.87 -28.48
C SER A 661 5.88 -13.32 -27.06
N VAL A 662 5.30 -12.13 -26.92
CA VAL A 662 4.99 -11.56 -25.60
C VAL A 662 3.96 -12.43 -24.89
N THR A 663 4.23 -12.75 -23.63
CA THR A 663 3.39 -13.61 -22.77
C THR A 663 2.07 -12.94 -22.40
N GLU A 664 2.08 -11.61 -22.22
CA GLU A 664 0.93 -10.79 -21.85
C GLU A 664 0.77 -9.60 -22.81
N PRO A 665 0.10 -9.79 -23.96
CA PRO A 665 -0.03 -8.75 -24.98
C PRO A 665 -0.67 -7.44 -24.48
N PHE A 666 -1.67 -7.51 -23.61
CA PHE A 666 -2.28 -6.29 -23.06
C PHE A 666 -1.37 -5.51 -22.11
N ALA A 667 -0.45 -6.19 -21.43
CA ALA A 667 0.59 -5.54 -20.63
C ALA A 667 1.69 -4.89 -21.50
N ASP A 668 1.83 -5.25 -22.79
CA ASP A 668 2.94 -4.77 -23.61
C ASP A 668 2.90 -3.24 -23.78
N LEU A 669 4.02 -2.61 -23.42
CA LEU A 669 4.23 -1.18 -23.50
C LEU A 669 4.32 -0.67 -24.92
N ASP A 670 4.84 -1.50 -25.81
CA ASP A 670 5.23 -1.06 -27.13
C ASP A 670 4.07 -0.79 -28.08
N ASP A 671 2.90 -1.32 -27.75
CA ASP A 671 1.67 -1.15 -28.53
C ASP A 671 0.90 0.13 -28.16
N LEU A 672 1.36 0.95 -27.21
CA LEU A 672 0.69 2.20 -26.79
C LEU A 672 1.09 3.44 -27.63
N PHE A 673 2.04 3.32 -28.56
CA PHE A 673 2.69 4.49 -29.14
C PHE A 673 2.62 4.55 -30.67
N PRO A 674 1.72 5.38 -31.24
CA PRO A 674 1.90 5.86 -32.62
C PRO A 674 3.12 6.80 -32.74
N TYR A 675 3.62 7.34 -31.61
CA TYR A 675 4.82 8.17 -31.55
C TYR A 675 6.05 7.36 -31.09
N ARG A 676 6.65 6.62 -32.03
CA ARG A 676 7.89 5.81 -31.90
C ARG A 676 7.94 4.88 -30.68
N SER A 677 7.96 3.57 -30.96
CA SER A 677 8.11 2.49 -29.98
C SER A 677 9.30 2.74 -29.05
N LEU A 678 9.12 2.52 -27.75
CA LEU A 678 10.22 2.49 -26.79
C LEU A 678 10.41 1.04 -26.40
N ASP A 679 11.38 0.36 -27.03
CA ASP A 679 11.64 -1.02 -26.61
C ASP A 679 12.26 -0.98 -25.20
N VAL A 680 11.59 -1.61 -24.23
CA VAL A 680 12.09 -1.84 -22.88
C VAL A 680 12.60 -3.28 -22.80
N PHE A 681 13.92 -3.47 -22.88
CA PHE A 681 14.53 -4.80 -22.79
C PHE A 681 15.14 -5.04 -21.39
N PRO A 682 15.04 -6.26 -20.84
CA PRO A 682 15.88 -6.67 -19.72
C PRO A 682 17.34 -6.92 -20.17
N THR A 683 18.26 -6.33 -19.42
CA THR A 683 19.72 -6.61 -19.35
C THR A 683 20.48 -6.75 -20.67
N THR A 684 21.02 -5.64 -21.16
CA THR A 684 22.19 -5.62 -22.06
C THR A 684 23.39 -4.95 -21.36
N SER A 685 24.63 -5.21 -21.82
CA SER A 685 25.87 -4.62 -21.26
C SER A 685 25.82 -3.08 -21.01
N PRO A 686 25.19 -2.26 -21.88
CA PRO A 686 25.04 -0.81 -21.63
C PRO A 686 24.19 -0.45 -20.40
N GLN A 687 23.30 -1.33 -19.94
CA GLN A 687 22.42 -1.08 -18.80
C GLN A 687 23.14 -1.22 -17.46
N ALA A 688 24.08 -2.17 -17.36
CA ALA A 688 24.91 -2.33 -16.18
C ALA A 688 25.73 -1.05 -15.92
N GLU A 689 26.19 -0.39 -16.98
CA GLU A 689 26.91 0.87 -16.90
C GLU A 689 26.02 2.02 -16.41
N LEU A 690 24.83 2.20 -16.98
CA LEU A 690 23.85 3.21 -16.53
C LEU A 690 23.44 2.99 -15.08
N ARG A 691 23.15 1.74 -14.68
CA ARG A 691 22.82 1.37 -13.31
C ARG A 691 23.99 1.67 -12.36
N SER A 692 25.21 1.27 -12.73
CA SER A 692 26.39 1.54 -11.90
C SER A 692 26.62 3.05 -11.72
N THR A 693 26.37 3.84 -12.76
CA THR A 693 26.47 5.29 -12.73
C THR A 693 25.40 5.90 -11.84
N PHE A 694 24.16 5.41 -11.94
CA PHE A 694 23.06 5.81 -11.07
C PHE A 694 23.32 5.50 -9.60
N GLN A 695 23.71 4.25 -9.29
CA GLN A 695 24.02 3.83 -7.91
C GLN A 695 25.20 4.62 -7.34
N ARG A 696 26.24 4.87 -8.15
CA ARG A 696 27.35 5.75 -7.75
C ARG A 696 26.85 7.16 -7.41
N ARG A 697 25.92 7.71 -8.20
CA ARG A 697 25.35 9.02 -7.92
C ARG A 697 24.52 9.04 -6.64
N LEU A 698 23.74 8.00 -6.37
CA LEU A 698 23.02 7.89 -5.10
C LEU A 698 23.99 7.80 -3.92
N GLY A 699 25.13 7.11 -4.08
CA GLY A 699 26.24 7.15 -3.13
C GLY A 699 26.78 8.57 -2.93
N ASP A 700 27.13 9.27 -4.01
CA ASP A 700 27.62 10.65 -3.96
C ASP A 700 26.65 11.60 -3.24
N VAL A 701 25.34 11.40 -3.41
CA VAL A 701 24.28 12.18 -2.77
C VAL A 701 24.24 11.92 -1.26
N ARG A 702 24.42 10.67 -0.83
CA ARG A 702 24.50 10.31 0.58
C ARG A 702 25.79 10.84 1.23
N ASP A 703 26.90 10.78 0.51
CA ASP A 703 28.19 11.27 0.99
C ASP A 703 28.25 12.81 1.06
N ARG A 704 27.48 13.50 0.20
CA ARG A 704 27.45 14.97 0.09
C ARG A 704 26.02 15.50 0.02
N PRO A 705 25.25 15.41 1.12
CA PRO A 705 23.83 15.79 1.14
C PRO A 705 23.62 17.27 0.76
N ALA A 706 24.54 18.17 1.11
CA ALA A 706 24.49 19.58 0.73
C ALA A 706 24.57 19.83 -0.79
N GLU A 707 25.10 18.87 -1.57
CA GLU A 707 25.17 18.92 -3.03
C GLU A 707 24.07 18.11 -3.72
N ALA A 708 23.17 17.47 -2.97
CA ALA A 708 22.24 16.46 -3.48
C ALA A 708 21.39 16.96 -4.67
N GLY A 709 20.84 18.17 -4.56
CA GLY A 709 20.07 18.79 -5.64
C GLY A 709 20.88 18.98 -6.93
N ARG A 710 22.14 19.41 -6.83
CA ARG A 710 23.02 19.58 -7.99
C ARG A 710 23.34 18.22 -8.63
N LEU A 711 23.72 17.23 -7.81
CA LEU A 711 24.11 15.90 -8.26
C LEU A 711 22.98 15.17 -9.01
N LEU A 712 21.74 15.31 -8.52
CA LEU A 712 20.55 14.71 -9.14
C LEU A 712 20.03 15.52 -10.32
N GLY A 713 20.09 16.86 -10.28
CA GLY A 713 19.69 17.71 -11.40
C GLY A 713 20.59 17.56 -12.64
N GLU A 714 21.87 17.22 -12.43
CA GLU A 714 22.83 16.94 -13.50
C GLU A 714 22.75 15.50 -14.05
N LEU A 715 21.86 14.65 -13.52
CA LEU A 715 21.81 13.23 -13.86
C LEU A 715 21.27 13.00 -15.28
N GLU A 716 22.14 12.63 -16.21
CA GLU A 716 21.78 12.30 -17.60
C GLU A 716 21.76 10.78 -17.77
N LEU A 717 20.58 10.17 -17.61
CA LEU A 717 20.38 8.73 -17.79
C LEU A 717 19.37 8.46 -18.90
N GLY A 718 19.83 7.79 -19.96
CA GLY A 718 18.99 7.34 -21.06
C GLY A 718 18.45 8.45 -21.98
N PRO A 719 17.70 8.07 -23.02
CA PRO A 719 17.05 9.03 -23.92
C PRO A 719 15.93 9.78 -23.21
N THR A 720 15.65 11.02 -23.63
CA THR A 720 14.49 11.78 -23.13
C THR A 720 13.21 11.32 -23.83
N VAL A 721 12.25 10.81 -23.07
CA VAL A 721 10.93 10.42 -23.61
C VAL A 721 10.09 11.66 -23.93
N GLN A 722 9.30 11.64 -25.00
CA GLN A 722 8.49 12.79 -25.44
C GLN A 722 7.15 12.90 -24.70
N ILE A 723 7.14 12.75 -23.36
CA ILE A 723 5.91 12.68 -22.54
C ILE A 723 5.08 13.97 -22.67
N ARG A 724 5.71 15.14 -22.57
CA ARG A 724 5.00 16.42 -22.71
C ARG A 724 4.33 16.55 -24.08
N ARG A 725 5.04 16.16 -25.14
CA ARG A 725 4.51 16.18 -26.51
C ARG A 725 3.33 15.22 -26.68
N ALA A 726 3.39 14.03 -26.08
CA ALA A 726 2.28 13.09 -26.08
C ALA A 726 1.06 13.66 -25.35
N ALA A 727 1.27 14.31 -24.20
CA ALA A 727 0.20 14.98 -23.45
C ALA A 727 -0.42 16.15 -24.23
N ASP A 728 0.41 16.97 -24.89
CA ASP A 728 -0.07 18.06 -25.75
C ASP A 728 -0.84 17.50 -26.98
N ALA A 729 -0.41 16.38 -27.55
CA ALA A 729 -1.15 15.70 -28.64
C ALA A 729 -2.50 15.14 -28.15
N ALA A 730 -2.54 14.55 -26.95
CA ALA A 730 -3.78 14.07 -26.35
C ALA A 730 -4.79 15.21 -26.12
N MET A 731 -4.34 16.42 -25.80
CA MET A 731 -5.25 17.58 -25.70
C MET A 731 -5.93 17.91 -27.04
N ILE A 732 -5.24 17.72 -28.17
CA ILE A 732 -5.85 17.84 -29.50
C ILE A 732 -6.91 16.75 -29.67
N ARG A 733 -6.60 15.51 -29.27
CA ARG A 733 -7.55 14.38 -29.35
C ARG A 733 -8.78 14.55 -28.47
N ILE A 734 -8.65 15.19 -27.32
CA ILE A 734 -9.81 15.57 -26.51
C ILE A 734 -10.74 16.49 -27.31
N THR A 735 -10.19 17.40 -28.12
CA THR A 735 -11.00 18.25 -29.01
C THR A 735 -11.69 17.41 -30.08
N ASP A 736 -11.00 16.42 -30.67
CA ASP A 736 -11.62 15.49 -31.64
C ASP A 736 -12.81 14.72 -31.01
N ILE A 737 -12.69 14.32 -29.73
CA ILE A 737 -13.76 13.65 -28.97
C ILE A 737 -14.91 14.62 -28.70
N ASP A 738 -14.63 15.86 -28.31
CA ASP A 738 -15.67 16.88 -28.13
C ASP A 738 -16.43 17.13 -29.44
N ASP A 739 -15.71 17.26 -30.56
CA ASP A 739 -16.28 17.46 -31.89
C ASP A 739 -17.15 16.25 -32.32
N PHE A 740 -16.78 15.04 -31.93
CA PHE A 740 -17.62 13.85 -32.11
C PHE A 740 -18.93 13.95 -31.33
N CYS A 741 -18.88 14.46 -30.09
CA CYS A 741 -20.04 14.62 -29.21
C CYS A 741 -20.97 15.77 -29.64
N THR A 742 -20.47 16.80 -30.30
CA THR A 742 -21.32 17.87 -30.84
C THR A 742 -22.25 17.35 -31.94
N ALA A 743 -23.45 17.95 -32.05
CA ALA A 743 -24.44 17.54 -33.04
C ALA A 743 -23.84 17.64 -34.45
N PRO A 744 -24.12 16.68 -35.37
CA PRO A 744 -23.70 16.85 -36.74
C PRO A 744 -24.29 18.15 -37.25
N VAL A 745 -23.43 19.11 -37.59
CA VAL A 745 -23.84 20.27 -38.37
C VAL A 745 -24.58 19.68 -39.56
N ALA A 746 -25.85 20.05 -39.73
CA ALA A 746 -26.66 19.63 -40.86
C ALA A 746 -26.01 20.18 -42.14
N SER A 747 -24.96 19.51 -42.60
CA SER A 747 -24.47 19.69 -43.95
C SER A 747 -25.58 19.15 -44.82
N PRO A 748 -26.20 19.98 -45.67
CA PRO A 748 -27.21 19.50 -46.59
C PRO A 748 -26.58 18.38 -47.40
N ILE A 749 -27.21 17.21 -47.38
CA ILE A 749 -26.82 16.06 -48.22
C ILE A 749 -26.79 16.59 -49.65
N PRO A 750 -25.63 16.65 -50.33
CA PRO A 750 -25.60 17.04 -51.72
C PRO A 750 -26.16 15.86 -52.53
N GLY A 751 -27.44 15.91 -52.85
CA GLY A 751 -28.09 14.99 -53.78
C GLY A 751 -28.91 13.85 -53.17
N GLU A 752 -29.70 14.11 -52.13
CA GLU A 752 -30.98 13.42 -51.91
C GLU A 752 -32.15 14.26 -52.41
#